data_AF-A0A523S9G9-F1
#
_entry.id   AF-A0A523S9G9-F1
#
_cell.length_a   1.000
_cell.length_b   1.000
_cell.length_c   1.000
_cell.angle_alpha   90.00
_cell.angle_beta   90.00
_cell.angle_gamma   90.00
#
_symmetry.space_group_name_H-M   'P 1'
#
loop_
_entity.id
_entity.type
_entity.pdbx_description
1 polymer ?
#
loop_
_entity_poly.entity_id
_entity_poly.type
_entity_poly.pdbx_seq_one_letter_code
_entity_poly.pdbx_strand_id
1 'polypeptide(L)'
;VVKTRKAEEDIPVVASFPNLRNLLQVVREVNQNSLPLWHLSFSNAAFVTKQEEAEIASARIKPHWSEDEEPIGHDNIIPEERCRALFVYPVSREENIKPSLLKIIESNRGQLEDKEKTEKEWRDRFYPIRLKRLGPSLISSEAIVSVPVLRIEKVIEEIERKFQDIALTVTLLSHEEASLLGHLLGDERSAAYIFEFPRSMEIIDVACQHGGCPYSTGLYFTSYARQNLGDEKVKRLLEYKEKTDPQGILNPGKILPENRNPKLLHLTLGLARIGKPFLAVGRALFSRKPKLAKKIPPQIAYEAYSCAQCGYCIDVCDQYYGRQWESETARGRWYFLRRYLEGKAEFNQMMLDSFLLCTTCQRCNQVCQVQIPIQQMWDQMRGLVIQEKGYHTFPGFEMMGSSFVRQSNIWAGAREERDKWLPDDVKPLDKGKTAYWAGCTASYVENGIAQNAVHILKEGGIEFVYLGKDESCCGIPFYAAGKWDLFAKAVEHNISELNKRGVEEIIISCPGCWVTFNHYYREWSEKLGLQYNIRIRHITEVTADLVKEGKLKFKQVPKDGGRLTYHDPCHIGRHGGIYEPPREVLRAIPGVELVEMEHNREDGLCCGSVISRVGRPLAADAIGIFRMKEAEEVKADIVLTTCPCCEVQLRVGARAGKSPVRVLDFSDIVVEALGYEVVDPTHTVLDAWDVFGTAIDIMTVDGMAKMMTRMMPELMAAMPGSMKRMMGMIKGMPAFMRHPMLKVMEKMIPMLMPRLLPSMLPALMPRALELMNEEIPNMPPAMKAMFPEMLSEIMASIMP
;
A
#
# COMPACT_ATOMS: atom_id res chain seq x y z
N VAL A 1 0.51 8.27 -38.22
CA VAL A 1 1.01 9.49 -37.56
C VAL A 1 0.06 9.80 -36.41
N VAL A 2 0.50 9.63 -35.17
CA VAL A 2 -0.30 10.05 -34.00
C VAL A 2 -0.25 11.57 -33.96
N LYS A 3 -1.40 12.23 -34.07
CA LYS A 3 -1.49 13.69 -33.92
C LYS A 3 -1.57 13.99 -32.43
N THR A 4 -0.57 14.69 -31.91
CA THR A 4 -0.55 15.15 -30.51
C THR A 4 -1.00 16.60 -30.43
N ARG A 5 -1.66 16.99 -29.35
CA ARG A 5 -1.99 18.38 -29.01
C ARG A 5 -1.51 18.68 -27.59
N LYS A 6 -1.41 19.96 -27.24
CA LYS A 6 -1.18 20.35 -25.84
C LYS A 6 -2.37 19.87 -25.01
N ALA A 7 -2.11 19.32 -23.82
CA ALA A 7 -3.17 18.93 -22.90
C ALA A 7 -3.99 20.16 -22.50
N GLU A 8 -5.30 19.99 -22.41
CA GLU A 8 -6.27 21.00 -22.00
C GLU A 8 -7.04 20.42 -20.81
N GLU A 9 -7.57 21.28 -19.94
CA GLU A 9 -8.42 20.84 -18.83
C GLU A 9 -9.72 20.21 -19.37
N ASP A 10 -10.05 19.03 -18.85
CA ASP A 10 -11.28 18.33 -19.16
C ASP A 10 -12.40 18.84 -18.25
N ILE A 11 -13.54 19.22 -18.84
CA ILE A 11 -14.75 19.62 -18.11
C ILE A 11 -15.73 18.44 -18.10
N PRO A 12 -15.81 17.69 -16.99
CA PRO A 12 -16.83 16.68 -16.80
C PRO A 12 -18.20 17.32 -16.47
N VAL A 13 -19.25 16.74 -17.02
CA VAL A 13 -20.66 17.04 -16.69
C VAL A 13 -21.34 15.70 -16.45
N VAL A 14 -21.88 15.51 -15.25
CA VAL A 14 -22.67 14.31 -14.90
C VAL A 14 -24.14 14.69 -14.77
N ALA A 15 -25.01 13.87 -15.35
CA ALA A 15 -26.45 14.04 -15.24
C ALA A 15 -27.15 12.70 -15.00
N SER A 16 -28.19 12.73 -14.16
CA SER A 16 -29.04 11.59 -13.86
C SER A 16 -30.41 11.72 -14.52
N PHE A 17 -30.95 10.60 -14.99
CA PHE A 17 -32.16 10.49 -15.81
C PHE A 17 -33.15 9.51 -15.20
N PRO A 18 -34.46 9.75 -15.29
CA PRO A 18 -35.47 8.91 -14.63
C PRO A 18 -35.57 7.49 -15.19
N ASN A 19 -35.10 7.23 -16.41
CA ASN A 19 -35.07 5.90 -17.02
C ASN A 19 -34.13 5.91 -18.23
N LEU A 20 -33.84 4.71 -18.73
CA LEU A 20 -32.94 4.49 -19.87
C LEU A 20 -33.44 5.18 -21.16
N ARG A 21 -34.76 5.23 -21.39
CA ARG A 21 -35.33 5.85 -22.60
C ARG A 21 -35.01 7.34 -22.67
N ASN A 22 -35.17 8.06 -21.55
CA ASN A 22 -34.79 9.47 -21.44
C ASN A 22 -33.29 9.68 -21.69
N LEU A 23 -32.44 8.82 -21.12
CA LEU A 23 -31.00 8.89 -21.30
C LEU A 23 -30.60 8.65 -22.77
N LEU A 24 -31.12 7.59 -23.39
CA LEU A 24 -30.81 7.26 -24.78
C LEU A 24 -31.27 8.33 -25.77
N GLN A 25 -32.35 9.05 -25.45
CA GLN A 25 -32.77 10.20 -26.24
C GLN A 25 -31.74 11.35 -26.19
N VAL A 26 -31.10 11.59 -25.04
CA VAL A 26 -29.97 12.53 -24.94
C VAL A 26 -28.81 12.08 -25.81
N VAL A 27 -28.43 10.80 -25.75
CA VAL A 27 -27.34 10.27 -26.58
C VAL A 27 -27.63 10.46 -28.08
N ARG A 28 -28.89 10.27 -28.50
CA ARG A 28 -29.34 10.52 -29.88
C ARG A 28 -29.21 11.99 -30.26
N GLU A 29 -29.70 12.90 -29.43
CA GLU A 29 -29.66 14.33 -29.70
C GLU A 29 -28.23 14.87 -29.70
N VAL A 30 -27.37 14.41 -28.79
CA VAL A 30 -25.92 14.73 -28.79
C VAL A 30 -25.28 14.33 -30.12
N ASN A 31 -25.58 13.13 -30.62
CA ASN A 31 -25.05 12.65 -31.91
C ASN A 31 -25.65 13.42 -33.11
N GLN A 32 -26.96 13.68 -33.11
CA GLN A 32 -27.64 14.44 -34.17
C GLN A 32 -27.16 15.88 -34.27
N ASN A 33 -26.91 16.53 -33.13
CA ASN A 33 -26.35 17.88 -33.06
C ASN A 33 -24.83 17.90 -33.26
N SER A 34 -24.18 16.74 -33.45
CA SER A 34 -22.73 16.59 -33.65
C SER A 34 -21.91 17.32 -32.57
N LEU A 35 -22.36 17.25 -31.31
CA LEU A 35 -21.65 17.90 -30.21
C LEU A 35 -20.26 17.26 -30.04
N PRO A 36 -19.16 18.04 -30.11
CA PRO A 36 -17.81 17.51 -30.18
C PRO A 36 -17.25 17.13 -28.79
N LEU A 37 -17.90 16.16 -28.15
CA LEU A 37 -17.50 15.58 -26.87
C LEU A 37 -16.23 14.73 -27.02
N TRP A 38 -15.40 14.73 -25.97
CA TRP A 38 -14.22 13.88 -25.87
C TRP A 38 -14.54 12.50 -25.27
N HIS A 39 -15.57 12.44 -24.43
CA HIS A 39 -16.05 11.21 -23.80
C HIS A 39 -17.56 11.28 -23.57
N LEU A 40 -18.24 10.15 -23.79
CA LEU A 40 -19.62 9.93 -23.41
C LEU A 40 -19.79 8.49 -22.94
N SER A 41 -20.09 8.32 -21.66
CA SER A 41 -20.48 7.04 -21.08
C SER A 41 -21.75 7.16 -20.26
N PHE A 42 -22.46 6.06 -20.09
CA PHE A 42 -23.65 6.02 -19.24
C PHE A 42 -23.86 4.66 -18.59
N SER A 43 -24.65 4.68 -17.52
CA SER A 43 -24.90 3.54 -16.65
C SER A 43 -26.41 3.40 -16.41
N ASN A 44 -26.92 2.17 -16.38
CA ASN A 44 -28.30 1.93 -15.99
C ASN A 44 -28.50 2.10 -14.47
N ALA A 45 -29.75 2.19 -14.03
CA ALA A 45 -30.10 2.40 -12.61
C ALA A 45 -29.52 1.30 -11.70
N ALA A 46 -29.49 0.05 -12.17
CA ALA A 46 -28.91 -1.06 -11.42
C ALA A 46 -27.40 -0.90 -11.17
N PHE A 47 -26.64 -0.39 -12.16
CA PHE A 47 -25.22 -0.08 -11.97
C PHE A 47 -25.02 1.04 -10.95
N VAL A 48 -25.78 2.14 -11.10
CA VAL A 48 -25.67 3.32 -10.22
C VAL A 48 -26.00 2.94 -8.77
N THR A 49 -27.11 2.23 -8.56
CA THR A 49 -27.49 1.71 -7.24
C THR A 49 -26.38 0.86 -6.64
N LYS A 50 -25.85 -0.12 -7.38
CA LYS A 50 -24.81 -1.02 -6.86
C LYS A 50 -23.48 -0.31 -6.60
N GLN A 51 -23.17 0.74 -7.35
CA GLN A 51 -21.99 1.54 -7.14
C GLN A 51 -22.08 2.27 -5.79
N GLU A 52 -23.24 2.83 -5.47
CA GLU A 52 -23.50 3.49 -4.18
C GLU A 52 -23.52 2.49 -3.03
N GLU A 53 -24.15 1.32 -3.20
CA GLU A 53 -24.10 0.22 -2.23
C GLU A 53 -22.64 -0.20 -1.95
N ALA A 54 -21.82 -0.32 -3.01
CA ALA A 54 -20.42 -0.72 -2.89
C ALA A 54 -19.60 0.34 -2.13
N GLU A 55 -19.90 1.61 -2.35
CA GLU A 55 -19.24 2.73 -1.67
C GLU A 55 -19.60 2.80 -0.20
N ILE A 56 -20.88 2.59 0.13
CA ILE A 56 -21.33 2.51 1.53
C ILE A 56 -20.71 1.30 2.22
N ALA A 57 -20.67 0.14 1.56
CA ALA A 57 -19.99 -1.05 2.07
C ALA A 57 -18.47 -0.83 2.25
N SER A 58 -17.86 0.10 1.52
CA SER A 58 -16.45 0.48 1.69
C SER A 58 -16.28 1.49 2.83
N ALA A 59 -17.18 2.46 2.96
CA ALA A 59 -17.15 3.51 3.99
C ALA A 59 -17.51 3.00 5.40
N ARG A 60 -18.36 1.96 5.49
CA ARG A 60 -18.73 1.33 6.77
C ARG A 60 -17.60 0.59 7.45
N ILE A 61 -16.60 0.17 6.67
CA ILE A 61 -15.35 -0.30 7.26
C ILE A 61 -14.58 0.93 7.71
N LYS A 62 -15.05 1.53 8.79
CA LYS A 62 -14.19 2.35 9.62
C LYS A 62 -13.06 1.44 10.10
N PRO A 63 -11.85 1.95 10.29
CA PRO A 63 -10.73 1.22 10.91
C PRO A 63 -10.98 0.94 12.41
N HIS A 64 -12.20 0.55 12.79
CA HIS A 64 -12.60 0.19 14.14
C HIS A 64 -12.86 -1.31 14.23
N TRP A 65 -12.41 -1.87 15.34
CA TRP A 65 -12.06 -3.28 15.49
C TRP A 65 -13.00 -3.93 16.50
N SER A 66 -14.29 -4.00 16.18
CA SER A 66 -15.20 -4.78 17.02
C SER A 66 -15.40 -6.16 16.40
N GLU A 67 -15.24 -7.21 17.21
CA GLU A 67 -15.51 -8.60 16.85
C GLU A 67 -17.02 -8.88 16.68
N ASP A 68 -17.86 -7.88 16.95
CA ASP A 68 -19.31 -7.96 17.01
C ASP A 68 -20.02 -7.32 15.81
N GLU A 69 -19.31 -6.89 14.76
CA GLU A 69 -19.97 -6.34 13.57
C GLU A 69 -20.68 -7.43 12.76
N GLU A 70 -22.00 -7.27 12.63
CA GLU A 70 -22.82 -8.03 11.70
C GLU A 70 -22.18 -7.99 10.30
N PRO A 71 -22.25 -9.09 9.51
CA PRO A 71 -21.73 -9.09 8.16
C PRO A 71 -22.33 -7.91 7.40
N ILE A 72 -21.46 -7.06 6.83
CA ILE A 72 -21.87 -5.87 6.05
C ILE A 72 -22.88 -6.33 4.99
N GLY A 73 -24.14 -6.11 5.33
CA GLY A 73 -25.31 -6.44 4.55
C GLY A 73 -25.94 -5.16 4.07
N HIS A 74 -26.71 -5.28 2.99
CA HIS A 74 -27.53 -4.23 2.42
C HIS A 74 -28.40 -3.60 3.52
N ASP A 75 -27.98 -2.47 4.11
CA ASP A 75 -29.00 -1.60 4.70
C ASP A 75 -29.86 -1.11 3.53
N ASN A 76 -31.12 -0.84 3.83
CA ASN A 76 -32.09 -0.25 2.91
C ASN A 76 -31.66 1.16 2.49
N ILE A 77 -30.63 1.26 1.66
CA ILE A 77 -30.35 2.44 0.85
C ILE A 77 -31.48 2.48 -0.16
N ILE A 78 -32.12 3.63 -0.30
CA ILE A 78 -33.15 3.83 -1.33
C ILE A 78 -32.40 3.70 -2.66
N PRO A 79 -32.70 2.68 -3.49
CA PRO A 79 -32.04 2.50 -4.77
C PRO A 79 -32.16 3.77 -5.60
N GLU A 80 -31.06 4.21 -6.22
CA GLU A 80 -31.17 5.25 -7.22
C GLU A 80 -31.86 4.64 -8.45
N GLU A 81 -33.16 4.92 -8.61
CA GLU A 81 -33.95 4.50 -9.78
C GLU A 81 -33.57 5.29 -11.05
N ARG A 82 -32.44 6.01 -11.03
CA ARG A 82 -32.00 6.90 -12.10
C ARG A 82 -30.79 6.33 -12.83
N CYS A 83 -30.81 6.44 -14.15
CA CYS A 83 -29.65 6.17 -14.99
C CYS A 83 -28.71 7.37 -14.96
N ARG A 84 -27.40 7.18 -15.11
CA ARG A 84 -26.40 8.27 -15.02
C ARG A 84 -25.60 8.36 -16.31
N ALA A 85 -25.31 9.56 -16.79
CA ALA A 85 -24.44 9.80 -17.94
C ALA A 85 -23.32 10.79 -17.59
N LEU A 86 -22.13 10.53 -18.12
CA LEU A 86 -20.93 11.35 -18.01
C LEU A 86 -20.56 11.88 -19.40
N PHE A 87 -20.58 13.20 -19.53
CA PHE A 87 -20.19 13.94 -20.73
C PHE A 87 -18.90 14.70 -20.44
N VAL A 88 -17.91 14.64 -21.32
CA VAL A 88 -16.65 15.37 -21.10
C VAL A 88 -16.21 16.08 -22.38
N TYR A 89 -15.73 17.30 -22.22
CA TYR A 89 -15.20 18.12 -23.29
C TYR A 89 -14.07 19.01 -22.78
N PRO A 90 -13.13 19.43 -23.65
CA PRO A 90 -12.05 20.32 -23.23
C PRO A 90 -12.56 21.74 -22.98
N VAL A 91 -11.92 22.45 -22.05
CA VAL A 91 -12.26 23.84 -21.67
C VAL A 91 -12.36 24.81 -22.86
N SER A 92 -11.51 24.67 -23.88
CA SER A 92 -11.55 25.53 -25.07
C SER A 92 -12.85 25.47 -25.89
N ARG A 93 -13.70 24.47 -25.63
CA ARG A 93 -14.96 24.25 -26.35
C ARG A 93 -16.19 24.48 -25.48
N GLU A 94 -16.03 24.92 -24.24
CA GLU A 94 -17.11 25.07 -23.27
C GLU A 94 -18.25 25.93 -23.82
N GLU A 95 -17.94 27.11 -24.37
CA GLU A 95 -18.94 28.06 -24.90
C GLU A 95 -19.81 27.45 -26.01
N ASN A 96 -19.25 26.54 -26.83
CA ASN A 96 -19.94 25.91 -27.95
C ASN A 96 -20.73 24.65 -27.54
N ILE A 97 -20.32 23.98 -26.47
CA ILE A 97 -20.89 22.68 -26.06
C ILE A 97 -21.89 22.85 -24.92
N LYS A 98 -21.51 23.58 -23.86
CA LYS A 98 -22.24 23.62 -22.59
C LYS A 98 -23.68 24.08 -22.75
N PRO A 99 -24.01 25.19 -23.45
CA PRO A 99 -25.41 25.63 -23.57
C PRO A 99 -26.30 24.60 -24.28
N SER A 100 -25.80 24.01 -25.37
CA SER A 100 -26.51 22.99 -26.14
C SER A 100 -26.69 21.71 -25.35
N LEU A 101 -25.64 21.25 -24.65
CA LEU A 101 -25.67 20.05 -23.83
C LEU A 101 -26.67 20.19 -22.68
N LEU A 102 -26.63 21.31 -21.93
CA LEU A 102 -27.55 21.56 -20.83
C LEU A 102 -29.02 21.57 -21.30
N LYS A 103 -29.29 22.21 -22.44
CA LYS A 103 -30.63 22.21 -23.05
C LYS A 103 -31.11 20.82 -23.41
N ILE A 104 -30.25 19.98 -24.00
CA ILE A 104 -30.58 18.59 -24.34
C ILE A 104 -30.88 17.78 -23.08
N ILE A 105 -30.05 17.92 -22.03
CA ILE A 105 -30.24 17.24 -20.74
C ILE A 105 -31.59 17.64 -20.13
N GLU A 106 -31.87 18.94 -20.02
CA GLU A 106 -33.11 19.46 -19.43
C GLU A 106 -34.35 19.03 -20.22
N SER A 107 -34.32 19.14 -21.55
CA SER A 107 -35.42 18.74 -22.44
C SER A 107 -35.79 17.27 -22.29
N ASN A 108 -34.85 16.45 -21.84
CA ASN A 108 -35.00 15.01 -21.63
C ASN A 108 -35.15 14.63 -20.15
N ARG A 109 -35.51 15.58 -19.27
CA ARG A 109 -35.73 15.38 -17.82
C ARG A 109 -34.48 14.92 -17.06
N GLY A 110 -33.29 15.23 -17.58
CA GLY A 110 -32.04 15.04 -16.86
C GLY A 110 -31.86 16.07 -15.76
N GLN A 111 -31.19 15.67 -14.69
CA GLN A 111 -30.81 16.53 -13.57
C GLN A 111 -29.29 16.51 -13.45
N LEU A 112 -28.66 17.67 -13.33
CA LEU A 112 -27.21 17.75 -13.13
C LEU A 112 -26.84 17.29 -11.72
N GLU A 113 -25.76 16.52 -11.61
CA GLU A 113 -25.16 16.20 -10.33
C GLU A 113 -24.32 17.37 -9.82
N ASP A 114 -24.05 17.39 -8.51
CA ASP A 114 -23.16 18.36 -7.90
C ASP A 114 -21.70 18.16 -8.34
N LYS A 115 -20.86 19.14 -7.96
CA LYS A 115 -19.44 19.15 -8.32
C LYS A 115 -18.69 17.94 -7.76
N GLU A 116 -18.97 17.55 -6.53
CA GLU A 116 -18.27 16.47 -5.83
C GLU A 116 -18.54 15.12 -6.52
N LYS A 117 -19.80 14.80 -6.79
CA LYS A 117 -20.20 13.61 -7.54
C LYS A 117 -19.65 13.61 -8.96
N THR A 118 -19.64 14.76 -9.63
CA THR A 118 -19.09 14.92 -10.98
C THR A 118 -17.60 14.60 -11.02
N GLU A 119 -16.81 15.20 -10.12
CA GLU A 119 -15.38 14.94 -10.00
C GLU A 119 -15.10 13.48 -9.64
N LYS A 120 -15.90 12.92 -8.75
CA LYS A 120 -15.79 11.52 -8.33
C LYS A 120 -16.07 10.56 -9.49
N GLU A 121 -17.17 10.74 -10.23
CA GLU A 121 -17.52 9.89 -11.38
C GLU A 121 -16.43 9.99 -12.46
N TRP A 122 -15.91 11.20 -12.71
CA TRP A 122 -14.79 11.39 -13.62
C TRP A 122 -13.56 10.61 -13.16
N ARG A 123 -13.17 10.73 -11.89
CA ARG A 123 -12.03 9.99 -11.32
C ARG A 123 -12.22 8.47 -11.38
N ASP A 124 -13.42 7.99 -11.10
CA ASP A 124 -13.72 6.57 -10.92
C ASP A 124 -14.04 5.81 -12.21
N ARG A 125 -14.10 6.52 -13.35
CA ARG A 125 -14.45 5.94 -14.68
C ARG A 125 -13.62 4.71 -15.08
N PHE A 126 -12.41 4.57 -14.56
CA PHE A 126 -11.52 3.43 -14.84
C PHE A 126 -11.60 2.30 -13.79
N TYR A 127 -12.57 2.36 -12.88
CA TYR A 127 -12.80 1.37 -11.83
C TYR A 127 -14.16 0.64 -11.98
N PRO A 128 -14.46 0.05 -13.16
CA PRO A 128 -15.80 -0.49 -13.45
C PRO A 128 -16.18 -1.69 -12.58
N ILE A 129 -15.20 -2.38 -12.00
CA ILE A 129 -15.43 -3.57 -11.17
C ILE A 129 -15.63 -3.26 -9.68
N ARG A 130 -15.80 -1.99 -9.30
CA ARG A 130 -16.06 -1.60 -7.89
C ARG A 130 -17.23 -2.37 -7.28
N LEU A 131 -18.24 -2.70 -8.10
CA LEU A 131 -19.40 -3.50 -7.73
C LEU A 131 -19.05 -4.88 -7.14
N LYS A 132 -17.87 -5.43 -7.44
CA LYS A 132 -17.36 -6.65 -6.82
C LYS A 132 -17.23 -6.50 -5.30
N ARG A 133 -17.26 -5.29 -4.75
CA ARG A 133 -17.37 -5.08 -3.31
C ARG A 133 -18.60 -5.76 -2.69
N LEU A 134 -19.70 -5.87 -3.43
CA LEU A 134 -20.98 -6.38 -2.92
C LEU A 134 -21.08 -7.91 -2.85
N GLY A 135 -20.15 -8.63 -3.45
CA GLY A 135 -20.19 -10.09 -3.48
C GLY A 135 -18.79 -10.65 -3.69
N PRO A 136 -18.53 -11.90 -3.30
CA PRO A 136 -17.19 -12.47 -3.46
C PRO A 136 -16.72 -12.43 -4.92
N SER A 137 -17.63 -12.59 -5.90
CA SER A 137 -17.29 -12.59 -7.33
C SER A 137 -18.18 -11.67 -8.16
N LEU A 138 -17.60 -11.24 -9.28
CA LEU A 138 -18.28 -10.50 -10.35
C LEU A 138 -18.22 -11.33 -11.63
N ILE A 139 -19.38 -11.66 -12.20
CA ILE A 139 -19.49 -12.25 -13.54
C ILE A 139 -19.66 -11.09 -14.51
N SER A 140 -18.60 -10.81 -15.27
CA SER A 140 -18.57 -9.68 -16.20
C SER A 140 -18.65 -10.16 -17.65
N SER A 141 -19.31 -9.38 -18.49
CA SER A 141 -19.44 -9.58 -19.93
C SER A 141 -19.14 -8.27 -20.64
N GLU A 142 -18.37 -8.31 -21.72
CA GLU A 142 -18.06 -7.14 -22.53
C GLU A 142 -18.29 -7.42 -24.02
N ALA A 143 -19.04 -6.55 -24.68
CA ALA A 143 -19.35 -6.64 -26.10
C ALA A 143 -19.26 -5.27 -26.78
N ILE A 144 -18.83 -5.25 -28.03
CA ILE A 144 -18.98 -4.11 -28.92
C ILE A 144 -20.34 -4.21 -29.60
N VAL A 145 -21.04 -3.10 -29.68
CA VAL A 145 -22.30 -2.99 -30.42
C VAL A 145 -22.07 -2.04 -31.60
N SER A 146 -22.05 -2.59 -32.81
CA SER A 146 -21.73 -1.86 -34.05
C SER A 146 -22.97 -1.66 -34.92
N VAL A 147 -23.70 -0.57 -34.69
CA VAL A 147 -24.83 -0.10 -35.53
C VAL A 147 -25.11 1.35 -35.12
N PRO A 148 -25.72 2.24 -35.96
CA PRO A 148 -26.14 3.56 -35.50
C PRO A 148 -26.75 3.48 -34.11
N VAL A 149 -26.23 4.30 -33.19
CA VAL A 149 -26.50 4.37 -31.73
C VAL A 149 -27.94 4.00 -31.34
N LEU A 150 -28.90 4.27 -32.23
CA LEU A 150 -30.30 3.81 -32.24
C LEU A 150 -30.53 2.31 -31.95
N ARG A 151 -29.60 1.37 -32.19
CA ARG A 151 -29.82 -0.06 -31.85
C ARG A 151 -29.34 -0.48 -30.46
N ILE A 152 -28.60 0.39 -29.74
CA ILE A 152 -28.16 0.11 -28.37
C ILE A 152 -29.36 -0.08 -27.44
N GLU A 153 -30.46 0.66 -27.66
CA GLU A 153 -31.72 0.53 -26.92
C GLU A 153 -32.21 -0.92 -26.90
N LYS A 154 -32.32 -1.56 -28.07
CA LYS A 154 -32.81 -2.93 -28.21
C LYS A 154 -31.92 -3.95 -27.51
N VAL A 155 -30.61 -3.75 -27.58
CA VAL A 155 -29.63 -4.62 -26.91
C VAL A 155 -29.79 -4.53 -25.40
N ILE A 156 -29.83 -3.32 -24.85
CA ILE A 156 -29.97 -3.11 -23.40
C ILE A 156 -31.33 -3.61 -22.90
N GLU A 157 -32.43 -3.26 -23.58
CA GLU A 157 -33.78 -3.71 -23.20
C GLU A 157 -33.89 -5.25 -23.19
N GLU A 158 -33.31 -5.92 -24.18
CA GLU A 158 -33.32 -7.38 -24.22
C GLU A 158 -32.46 -7.99 -23.10
N ILE A 159 -31.31 -7.38 -22.78
CA ILE A 159 -30.45 -7.79 -21.68
C ILE A 159 -31.17 -7.61 -20.33
N GLU A 160 -31.71 -6.42 -20.03
CA GLU A 160 -32.41 -6.15 -18.76
C GLU A 160 -33.64 -7.05 -18.57
N ARG A 161 -34.35 -7.37 -19.65
CA ARG A 161 -35.48 -8.33 -19.62
C ARG A 161 -35.03 -9.75 -19.27
N LYS A 162 -33.85 -10.18 -19.75
CA LYS A 162 -33.31 -11.53 -19.47
C LYS A 162 -32.60 -11.61 -18.13
N PHE A 163 -31.98 -10.53 -17.70
CA PHE A 163 -31.13 -10.45 -16.52
C PHE A 163 -31.63 -9.32 -15.61
N GLN A 164 -32.59 -9.65 -14.74
CA GLN A 164 -32.99 -8.72 -13.68
C GLN A 164 -31.76 -8.35 -12.82
N ASP A 165 -31.67 -7.08 -12.43
CA ASP A 165 -30.59 -6.48 -11.63
C ASP A 165 -29.19 -6.49 -12.26
N ILE A 166 -29.07 -6.68 -13.57
CA ILE A 166 -27.78 -6.54 -14.26
C ILE A 166 -27.31 -5.09 -14.24
N ALA A 167 -26.09 -4.88 -13.74
CA ALA A 167 -25.45 -3.57 -13.77
C ALA A 167 -24.76 -3.38 -15.12
N LEU A 168 -25.18 -2.37 -15.88
CA LEU A 168 -24.68 -2.08 -17.22
C LEU A 168 -24.01 -0.71 -17.28
N THR A 169 -22.86 -0.68 -17.95
CA THR A 169 -22.16 0.53 -18.36
C THR A 169 -21.93 0.51 -19.87
N VAL A 170 -22.09 1.65 -20.52
CA VAL A 170 -21.87 1.81 -21.96
C VAL A 170 -20.94 2.98 -22.19
N THR A 171 -19.90 2.79 -23.00
CA THR A 171 -18.98 3.86 -23.42
C THR A 171 -19.00 3.97 -24.93
N LEU A 172 -19.28 5.16 -25.46
CA LEU A 172 -19.18 5.40 -26.89
C LEU A 172 -17.72 5.40 -27.33
N LEU A 173 -17.40 4.61 -28.35
CA LEU A 173 -16.05 4.53 -28.93
C LEU A 173 -15.94 5.40 -30.20
N SER A 174 -17.05 5.53 -30.92
CA SER A 174 -17.18 6.35 -32.12
C SER A 174 -18.65 6.76 -32.33
N HIS A 175 -18.96 7.40 -33.46
CA HIS A 175 -20.35 7.67 -33.86
C HIS A 175 -21.15 6.40 -34.22
N GLU A 176 -20.48 5.26 -34.40
CA GLU A 176 -21.08 4.02 -34.90
C GLU A 176 -20.92 2.84 -33.94
N GLU A 177 -20.07 2.97 -32.91
CA GLU A 177 -19.73 1.87 -32.01
C GLU A 177 -19.74 2.28 -30.55
N ALA A 178 -20.20 1.37 -29.70
CA ALA A 178 -20.14 1.49 -28.25
C ALA A 178 -19.63 0.18 -27.63
N SER A 179 -18.85 0.29 -26.55
CA SER A 179 -18.58 -0.84 -25.66
C SER A 179 -19.68 -0.92 -24.61
N LEU A 180 -20.27 -2.11 -24.47
CA LEU A 180 -21.23 -2.46 -23.43
C LEU A 180 -20.57 -3.42 -22.46
N LEU A 181 -20.50 -3.02 -21.20
CA LEU A 181 -20.00 -3.81 -20.09
C LEU A 181 -21.16 -4.15 -19.16
N GLY A 182 -21.33 -5.44 -18.86
CA GLY A 182 -22.38 -5.92 -17.98
C GLY A 182 -21.84 -6.76 -16.83
N HIS A 183 -22.41 -6.55 -15.64
CA HIS A 183 -21.97 -7.15 -14.40
C HIS A 183 -23.11 -7.81 -13.64
N LEU A 184 -22.89 -9.08 -13.26
CA LEU A 184 -23.75 -9.83 -12.35
C LEU A 184 -22.95 -10.21 -11.10
N LEU A 185 -23.55 -10.06 -9.93
CA LEU A 185 -22.97 -10.54 -8.68
C LEU A 185 -23.07 -12.07 -8.62
N GLY A 186 -22.00 -12.72 -8.17
CA GLY A 186 -21.93 -14.17 -8.04
C GLY A 186 -21.12 -14.63 -6.84
N ASP A 187 -21.20 -15.92 -6.51
CA ASP A 187 -20.45 -16.52 -5.41
C ASP A 187 -19.62 -17.73 -5.85
N GLU A 188 -18.35 -17.48 -6.20
CA GLU A 188 -17.36 -18.48 -6.62
C GLU A 188 -17.04 -19.55 -5.57
N ARG A 189 -17.46 -19.32 -4.32
CA ARG A 189 -17.34 -20.30 -3.25
C ARG A 189 -18.42 -21.37 -3.42
N SER A 190 -19.59 -21.01 -3.95
CA SER A 190 -20.68 -21.94 -4.24
C SER A 190 -20.36 -22.81 -5.46
N ALA A 191 -20.63 -24.11 -5.35
CA ALA A 191 -20.56 -25.02 -6.50
C ALA A 191 -21.55 -24.63 -7.62
N ALA A 192 -22.59 -23.86 -7.29
CA ALA A 192 -23.52 -23.29 -8.26
C ALA A 192 -22.88 -22.28 -9.22
N TYR A 193 -21.74 -21.66 -8.87
CA TYR A 193 -21.09 -20.64 -9.68
C TYR A 193 -20.69 -21.11 -11.08
N ILE A 194 -20.32 -22.40 -11.21
CA ILE A 194 -19.99 -23.03 -12.49
C ILE A 194 -21.16 -22.92 -13.49
N PHE A 195 -22.39 -22.93 -12.97
CA PHE A 195 -23.61 -22.80 -13.76
C PHE A 195 -24.03 -21.34 -13.99
N GLU A 196 -23.46 -20.37 -13.26
CA GLU A 196 -23.71 -18.93 -13.46
C GLU A 196 -22.81 -18.33 -14.55
N PHE A 197 -21.58 -18.84 -14.71
CA PHE A 197 -20.62 -18.30 -15.68
C PHE A 197 -21.15 -18.24 -17.15
N PRO A 198 -21.88 -19.24 -17.68
CA PRO A 198 -22.48 -19.17 -19.01
C PRO A 198 -23.39 -17.97 -19.28
N ARG A 199 -23.96 -17.35 -18.24
CA ARG A 199 -24.80 -16.15 -18.37
C ARG A 199 -24.05 -14.96 -18.97
N SER A 200 -22.73 -14.89 -18.76
CA SER A 200 -21.88 -13.88 -19.41
C SER A 200 -21.87 -14.03 -20.94
N MET A 201 -21.87 -15.26 -21.43
CA MET A 201 -21.91 -15.55 -22.88
C MET A 201 -23.26 -15.18 -23.48
N GLU A 202 -24.36 -15.40 -22.75
CA GLU A 202 -25.70 -15.03 -23.21
C GLU A 202 -25.85 -13.51 -23.46
N ILE A 203 -25.17 -12.67 -22.68
CA ILE A 203 -25.14 -11.21 -22.89
C ILE A 203 -24.44 -10.88 -24.22
N ILE A 204 -23.31 -11.54 -24.48
CA ILE A 204 -22.55 -11.41 -25.74
C ILE A 204 -23.37 -11.90 -26.93
N ASP A 205 -24.10 -13.01 -26.78
CA ASP A 205 -24.98 -13.56 -27.82
C ASP A 205 -26.08 -12.57 -28.19
N VAL A 206 -26.67 -11.86 -27.21
CA VAL A 206 -27.63 -10.78 -27.48
C VAL A 206 -26.99 -9.66 -28.27
N ALA A 207 -25.79 -9.19 -27.87
CA ALA A 207 -25.08 -8.17 -28.63
C ALA A 207 -24.82 -8.62 -30.09
N CYS A 208 -24.38 -9.87 -30.29
CA CYS A 208 -24.14 -10.44 -31.62
C CYS A 208 -25.41 -10.55 -32.48
N GLN A 209 -26.55 -10.91 -31.89
CA GLN A 209 -27.85 -10.96 -32.59
C GLN A 209 -28.27 -9.61 -33.16
N HIS A 210 -27.84 -8.52 -32.53
CA HIS A 210 -28.13 -7.16 -32.97
C HIS A 210 -26.99 -6.53 -33.80
N GLY A 211 -26.01 -7.32 -34.25
CA GLY A 211 -24.91 -6.87 -35.11
C GLY A 211 -23.64 -6.44 -34.38
N GLY A 212 -23.55 -6.68 -33.08
CA GLY A 212 -22.33 -6.52 -32.29
C GLY A 212 -21.36 -7.70 -32.40
N CYS A 213 -20.32 -7.65 -31.58
CA CYS A 213 -19.33 -8.72 -31.44
C CYS A 213 -18.71 -8.72 -30.02
N PRO A 214 -18.03 -9.80 -29.60
CA PRO A 214 -17.29 -9.79 -28.33
C PRO A 214 -16.16 -8.76 -28.37
N TYR A 215 -15.87 -8.08 -27.26
CA TYR A 215 -14.83 -7.05 -27.20
C TYR A 215 -13.41 -7.59 -27.49
N SER A 216 -13.13 -8.83 -27.08
CA SER A 216 -11.78 -9.40 -27.16
C SER A 216 -11.74 -10.77 -27.81
N THR A 217 -10.54 -11.14 -28.28
CA THR A 217 -10.18 -12.52 -28.57
C THR A 217 -9.54 -13.11 -27.31
N GLY A 218 -10.11 -14.17 -26.75
CA GLY A 218 -9.62 -14.83 -25.55
C GLY A 218 -9.87 -16.33 -25.61
N LEU A 219 -9.43 -17.09 -24.60
CA LEU A 219 -9.58 -18.56 -24.55
C LEU A 219 -11.01 -19.02 -24.90
N TYR A 220 -12.03 -18.31 -24.40
CA TYR A 220 -13.45 -18.57 -24.65
C TYR A 220 -13.99 -17.98 -25.97
N PHE A 221 -13.28 -17.03 -26.59
CA PHE A 221 -13.72 -16.25 -27.74
C PHE A 221 -12.84 -16.44 -28.99
N THR A 222 -11.93 -17.41 -29.00
CA THR A 222 -11.02 -17.63 -30.13
C THR A 222 -11.75 -17.95 -31.43
N SER A 223 -12.95 -18.53 -31.36
CA SER A 223 -13.83 -18.74 -32.53
C SER A 223 -14.27 -17.43 -33.19
N TYR A 224 -14.32 -16.33 -32.44
CA TYR A 224 -14.68 -15.00 -32.92
C TYR A 224 -13.48 -14.21 -33.47
N ALA A 225 -12.27 -14.77 -33.46
CA ALA A 225 -11.07 -14.04 -33.88
C ALA A 225 -11.17 -13.50 -35.32
N ARG A 226 -11.72 -14.28 -36.25
CA ARG A 226 -11.94 -13.82 -37.64
C ARG A 226 -12.97 -12.70 -37.73
N GLN A 227 -14.06 -12.80 -36.95
CA GLN A 227 -15.09 -11.77 -36.88
C GLN A 227 -14.53 -10.46 -36.30
N ASN A 228 -13.72 -10.54 -35.23
CA ASN A 228 -13.23 -9.37 -34.50
C ASN A 228 -12.03 -8.70 -35.16
N LEU A 229 -11.10 -9.48 -35.73
CA LEU A 229 -9.82 -8.98 -36.25
C LEU A 229 -9.78 -8.90 -37.78
N GLY A 230 -10.67 -9.62 -38.47
CA GLY A 230 -10.64 -9.83 -39.92
C GLY A 230 -9.69 -10.96 -40.33
N ASP A 231 -10.02 -11.63 -41.44
CA ASP A 231 -9.31 -12.82 -41.92
C ASP A 231 -7.82 -12.55 -42.21
N GLU A 232 -7.50 -11.41 -42.81
CA GLU A 232 -6.11 -11.05 -43.15
C GLU A 232 -5.25 -10.87 -41.90
N LYS A 233 -5.78 -10.17 -40.88
CA LYS A 233 -5.06 -9.96 -39.62
C LYS A 233 -4.86 -11.27 -38.87
N VAL A 234 -5.89 -12.12 -38.83
CA VAL A 234 -5.78 -13.46 -38.23
C VAL A 234 -4.71 -14.30 -38.94
N LYS A 235 -4.69 -14.30 -40.28
CA LYS A 235 -3.66 -15.00 -41.07
C LYS A 235 -2.25 -14.51 -40.73
N ARG A 236 -2.03 -13.19 -40.71
CA ARG A 236 -0.75 -12.59 -40.34
C ARG A 236 -0.32 -12.93 -38.91
N LEU A 237 -1.25 -12.97 -37.97
CA LEU A 237 -0.97 -13.36 -36.58
C LEU A 237 -0.59 -14.84 -36.47
N LEU A 238 -1.25 -15.72 -37.23
CA LEU A 238 -0.89 -17.15 -37.30
C LEU A 238 0.53 -17.33 -37.87
N GLU A 239 0.82 -16.69 -39.02
CA GLU A 239 2.15 -16.73 -39.64
C GLU A 239 3.24 -16.18 -38.71
N TYR A 240 2.96 -15.09 -38.00
CA TYR A 240 3.88 -14.54 -37.01
C TYR A 240 4.11 -15.52 -35.85
N LYS A 241 3.03 -16.10 -35.30
CA LYS A 241 3.13 -17.06 -34.19
C LYS A 241 3.90 -18.32 -34.60
N GLU A 242 3.66 -18.86 -35.78
CA GLU A 242 4.43 -20.00 -36.31
C GLU A 242 5.92 -19.68 -36.43
N LYS A 243 6.27 -18.45 -36.83
CA LYS A 243 7.66 -18.00 -36.94
C LYS A 243 8.33 -17.76 -35.58
N THR A 244 7.65 -17.11 -34.63
CA THR A 244 8.26 -16.66 -33.37
C THR A 244 8.07 -17.62 -32.20
N ASP A 245 7.07 -18.50 -32.28
CA ASP A 245 6.74 -19.51 -31.27
C ASP A 245 6.37 -20.84 -31.94
N PRO A 246 7.32 -21.46 -32.67
CA PRO A 246 7.07 -22.70 -33.41
C PRO A 246 6.71 -23.89 -32.51
N GLN A 247 7.03 -23.80 -31.22
CA GLN A 247 6.69 -24.80 -30.21
C GLN A 247 5.34 -24.53 -29.51
N GLY A 248 4.69 -23.39 -29.80
CA GLY A 248 3.38 -23.05 -29.25
C GLY A 248 3.39 -22.80 -27.73
N ILE A 249 4.53 -22.42 -27.16
CA ILE A 249 4.71 -22.25 -25.71
C ILE A 249 4.03 -20.97 -25.23
N LEU A 250 3.99 -19.93 -26.06
CA LEU A 250 3.49 -18.61 -25.69
C LEU A 250 1.97 -18.52 -25.91
N ASN A 251 1.22 -18.54 -24.80
CA ASN A 251 -0.24 -18.38 -24.76
C ASN A 251 -1.03 -19.35 -25.67
N PRO A 252 -0.82 -20.67 -25.54
CA PRO A 252 -1.50 -21.67 -26.37
C PRO A 252 -3.02 -21.54 -26.29
N GLY A 253 -3.68 -21.55 -27.46
CA GLY A 253 -5.14 -21.49 -27.60
C GLY A 253 -5.83 -20.22 -27.06
N LYS A 254 -5.09 -19.19 -26.64
CA LYS A 254 -5.67 -17.99 -26.00
C LYS A 254 -6.06 -16.88 -26.98
N ILE A 255 -5.27 -16.68 -28.05
CA ILE A 255 -5.50 -15.60 -29.03
C ILE A 255 -6.09 -16.16 -30.33
N LEU A 256 -5.64 -17.34 -30.74
CA LEU A 256 -6.02 -18.00 -31.98
C LEU A 256 -6.49 -19.42 -31.66
N PRO A 257 -7.50 -19.93 -32.37
CA PRO A 257 -8.01 -21.28 -32.13
C PRO A 257 -6.94 -22.33 -32.47
N GLU A 258 -6.61 -23.20 -31.52
CA GLU A 258 -5.75 -24.36 -31.76
C GLU A 258 -6.57 -25.56 -32.26
N ASN A 259 -5.98 -26.39 -33.13
CA ASN A 259 -6.53 -27.72 -33.46
C ASN A 259 -6.54 -28.70 -32.26
N ARG A 260 -5.96 -28.32 -31.11
CA ARG A 260 -5.97 -29.07 -29.84
C ARG A 260 -6.74 -28.29 -28.78
N ASN A 261 -8.05 -28.17 -28.97
CA ASN A 261 -8.91 -27.54 -27.96
C ASN A 261 -8.81 -28.28 -26.60
N PRO A 262 -8.63 -27.57 -25.47
CA PRO A 262 -8.68 -28.20 -24.15
C PRO A 262 -10.10 -28.78 -23.95
N LYS A 263 -10.19 -30.11 -23.86
CA LYS A 263 -11.45 -30.88 -23.76
C LYS A 263 -12.43 -30.33 -22.72
N LEU A 264 -11.91 -29.75 -21.64
CA LEU A 264 -12.69 -29.15 -20.56
C LEU A 264 -13.47 -27.90 -21.00
N LEU A 265 -12.91 -27.08 -21.89
CA LEU A 265 -13.53 -25.85 -22.41
C LEU A 265 -14.70 -26.17 -23.35
N HIS A 266 -14.52 -27.17 -24.23
CA HIS A 266 -15.60 -27.70 -25.07
C HIS A 266 -16.72 -28.32 -24.24
N LEU A 267 -16.39 -29.01 -23.14
CA LEU A 267 -17.38 -29.57 -22.24
C LEU A 267 -18.21 -28.45 -21.57
N THR A 268 -17.57 -27.39 -21.07
CA THR A 268 -18.27 -26.25 -20.45
C THR A 268 -19.09 -25.42 -21.44
N LEU A 269 -18.57 -25.15 -22.65
CA LEU A 269 -19.31 -24.46 -23.71
C LEU A 269 -20.44 -25.34 -24.29
N GLY A 270 -20.23 -26.65 -24.33
CA GLY A 270 -21.26 -27.63 -24.69
C GLY A 270 -22.37 -27.71 -23.65
N LEU A 271 -22.03 -27.72 -22.35
CA LEU A 271 -22.99 -27.65 -21.24
C LEU A 271 -23.79 -26.35 -21.23
N ALA A 272 -23.19 -25.22 -21.59
CA ALA A 272 -23.90 -23.95 -21.78
C ALA A 272 -24.96 -24.02 -22.91
N ARG A 273 -24.76 -24.88 -23.92
CA ARG A 273 -25.71 -25.15 -25.00
C ARG A 273 -26.79 -26.20 -24.63
N ILE A 274 -26.59 -26.96 -23.55
CA ILE A 274 -27.57 -27.94 -23.05
C ILE A 274 -28.59 -27.18 -22.18
N GLY A 275 -29.68 -26.75 -22.83
CA GLY A 275 -30.98 -26.36 -22.25
C GLY A 275 -31.02 -25.68 -20.87
N LYS A 276 -31.53 -24.43 -20.86
CA LYS A 276 -31.93 -23.63 -19.68
C LYS A 276 -32.46 -24.39 -18.44
N PRO A 277 -33.32 -25.43 -18.54
CA PRO A 277 -33.79 -26.14 -17.35
C PRO A 277 -32.72 -26.93 -16.59
N PHE A 278 -31.69 -27.47 -17.24
CA PHE A 278 -30.63 -28.22 -16.56
C PHE A 278 -29.70 -27.31 -15.74
N LEU A 279 -29.40 -26.10 -16.23
CA LEU A 279 -28.65 -25.08 -15.51
C LEU A 279 -29.38 -24.62 -14.24
N ALA A 280 -30.70 -24.39 -14.32
CA ALA A 280 -31.52 -24.00 -13.18
C ALA A 280 -31.61 -25.11 -12.09
N VAL A 281 -31.74 -26.38 -12.51
CA VAL A 281 -31.75 -27.53 -11.59
C VAL A 281 -30.38 -27.73 -10.94
N GLY A 282 -29.28 -27.63 -11.71
CA GLY A 282 -27.92 -27.70 -11.18
C GLY A 282 -27.64 -26.61 -10.14
N ARG A 283 -28.03 -25.37 -10.42
CA ARG A 283 -27.93 -24.24 -9.48
C ARG A 283 -28.68 -24.51 -8.17
N ALA A 284 -29.91 -25.02 -8.24
CA ALA A 284 -30.70 -25.32 -7.05
C ALA A 284 -30.05 -26.42 -6.18
N LEU A 285 -29.56 -27.49 -6.80
CA LEU A 285 -28.92 -28.63 -6.12
C LEU A 285 -27.57 -28.30 -5.47
N PHE A 286 -26.79 -27.39 -6.07
CA PHE A 286 -25.43 -27.06 -5.66
C PHE A 286 -25.29 -25.68 -4.97
N SER A 287 -26.41 -25.08 -4.56
CA SER A 287 -26.49 -23.76 -3.92
C SER A 287 -25.90 -23.67 -2.51
N ARG A 288 -25.43 -24.80 -1.94
CA ARG A 288 -24.84 -24.81 -0.59
C ARG A 288 -23.57 -23.97 -0.53
N LYS A 289 -23.53 -23.00 0.39
CA LYS A 289 -22.31 -22.26 0.74
C LYS A 289 -21.25 -23.23 1.26
N PRO A 290 -19.99 -23.17 0.78
CA PRO A 290 -18.96 -24.05 1.30
C PRO A 290 -18.59 -23.65 2.72
N LYS A 291 -18.15 -24.64 3.50
CA LYS A 291 -17.44 -24.37 4.76
C LYS A 291 -16.01 -23.98 4.40
N LEU A 292 -15.59 -22.78 4.78
CA LEU A 292 -14.18 -22.40 4.71
C LEU A 292 -13.38 -23.34 5.61
N ALA A 293 -12.28 -23.90 5.09
CA ALA A 293 -11.57 -24.99 5.75
C ALA A 293 -10.74 -24.54 6.96
N LYS A 294 -10.39 -23.24 7.02
CA LYS A 294 -9.46 -22.66 8.00
C LYS A 294 -10.08 -21.43 8.66
N LYS A 295 -9.75 -21.20 9.94
CA LYS A 295 -10.17 -20.02 10.72
C LYS A 295 -9.12 -18.90 10.60
N ILE A 296 -9.57 -17.71 10.21
CA ILE A 296 -8.89 -16.39 10.29
C ILE A 296 -9.97 -15.35 10.63
N PRO A 297 -9.61 -14.12 11.01
CA PRO A 297 -10.59 -13.06 11.26
C PRO A 297 -11.62 -12.95 10.11
N PRO A 298 -12.94 -12.89 10.42
CA PRO A 298 -14.00 -12.90 9.41
C PRO A 298 -13.84 -11.84 8.33
N GLN A 299 -13.40 -10.63 8.72
CA GLN A 299 -13.18 -9.54 7.77
C GLN A 299 -12.09 -9.88 6.75
N ILE A 300 -10.95 -10.43 7.19
CA ILE A 300 -9.86 -10.84 6.30
C ILE A 300 -10.34 -11.94 5.35
N ALA A 301 -11.14 -12.89 5.85
CA ALA A 301 -11.71 -13.94 5.02
C ALA A 301 -12.64 -13.37 3.94
N TYR A 302 -13.46 -12.38 4.29
CA TYR A 302 -14.30 -11.67 3.35
C TYR A 302 -13.47 -10.94 2.28
N GLU A 303 -12.48 -10.15 2.70
CA GLU A 303 -11.66 -9.33 1.78
C GLU A 303 -10.77 -10.14 0.85
N ALA A 304 -10.35 -11.33 1.28
CA ALA A 304 -9.63 -12.27 0.42
C ALA A 304 -10.46 -12.67 -0.81
N TYR A 305 -11.80 -12.73 -0.68
CA TYR A 305 -12.70 -12.93 -1.80
C TYR A 305 -13.11 -11.62 -2.47
N SER A 306 -13.22 -10.50 -1.76
CA SER A 306 -13.48 -9.18 -2.38
C SER A 306 -12.42 -8.78 -3.39
N CYS A 307 -11.15 -9.17 -3.17
CA CYS A 307 -10.04 -8.84 -4.07
C CYS A 307 -10.32 -9.26 -5.51
N ALA A 308 -10.29 -8.30 -6.44
CA ALA A 308 -10.56 -8.53 -7.86
C ALA A 308 -9.42 -9.21 -8.62
N GLN A 309 -8.22 -9.31 -8.01
CA GLN A 309 -7.01 -9.80 -8.68
C GLN A 309 -6.63 -9.00 -9.95
N CYS A 310 -7.05 -7.73 -10.06
CA CYS A 310 -6.84 -6.88 -11.25
C CYS A 310 -5.39 -6.40 -11.45
N GLY A 311 -4.58 -6.31 -10.39
CA GLY A 311 -3.15 -6.02 -10.49
C GLY A 311 -2.73 -4.55 -10.36
N TYR A 312 -3.65 -3.58 -10.29
CA TYR A 312 -3.31 -2.15 -10.14
C TYR A 312 -2.40 -1.85 -8.93
N CYS A 313 -2.51 -2.64 -7.86
CA CYS A 313 -1.66 -2.52 -6.69
C CYS A 313 -0.20 -3.00 -6.89
N ILE A 314 0.11 -3.69 -7.99
CA ILE A 314 1.45 -4.23 -8.26
C ILE A 314 2.39 -3.10 -8.64
N ASP A 315 2.02 -2.32 -9.64
CA ASP A 315 2.86 -1.26 -10.20
C ASP A 315 3.17 -0.17 -9.19
N VAL A 316 2.28 0.02 -8.21
CA VAL A 316 2.46 1.02 -7.16
C VAL A 316 3.14 0.49 -5.90
N CYS A 317 3.35 -0.82 -5.78
CA CYS A 317 3.92 -1.43 -4.58
C CYS A 317 5.44 -1.28 -4.54
N ASP A 318 5.92 -0.66 -3.49
CA ASP A 318 7.34 -0.44 -3.20
C ASP A 318 8.15 -1.72 -3.04
N GLN A 319 7.56 -2.72 -2.38
CA GLN A 319 8.18 -4.04 -2.31
C GLN A 319 8.31 -4.68 -3.70
N TYR A 320 7.34 -4.43 -4.59
CA TYR A 320 7.39 -4.98 -5.94
C TYR A 320 8.42 -4.30 -6.81
N TYR A 321 8.50 -2.98 -6.91
CA TYR A 321 9.53 -2.39 -7.76
C TYR A 321 10.95 -2.55 -7.18
N GLY A 322 11.09 -2.67 -5.85
CA GLY A 322 12.36 -2.95 -5.18
C GLY A 322 12.86 -4.39 -5.35
N ARG A 323 11.98 -5.38 -5.58
CA ARG A 323 12.34 -6.82 -5.63
C ARG A 323 11.87 -7.59 -6.87
N GLN A 324 10.81 -7.12 -7.51
CA GLN A 324 10.09 -7.72 -8.65
C GLN A 324 9.41 -9.06 -8.30
N TRP A 325 8.96 -9.24 -7.05
CA TRP A 325 8.30 -10.46 -6.60
C TRP A 325 6.84 -10.23 -6.20
N GLU A 326 5.90 -10.79 -6.98
CA GLU A 326 4.47 -10.48 -6.84
C GLU A 326 3.87 -10.89 -5.50
N SER A 327 4.42 -11.91 -4.82
CA SER A 327 3.88 -12.38 -3.53
C SER A 327 4.00 -11.35 -2.40
N GLU A 328 4.77 -10.27 -2.59
CA GLU A 328 4.90 -9.13 -1.67
C GLU A 328 3.93 -8.00 -1.98
N THR A 329 3.17 -8.11 -3.07
CA THR A 329 2.12 -7.14 -3.42
C THR A 329 0.85 -7.44 -2.63
N ALA A 330 -0.06 -6.47 -2.57
CA ALA A 330 -1.38 -6.71 -2.00
C ALA A 330 -2.14 -7.84 -2.74
N ARG A 331 -2.07 -7.86 -4.08
CA ARG A 331 -2.70 -8.91 -4.91
C ARG A 331 -2.18 -10.30 -4.54
N GLY A 332 -0.86 -10.45 -4.44
CA GLY A 332 -0.21 -11.72 -4.09
C GLY A 332 -0.59 -12.22 -2.69
N ARG A 333 -0.62 -11.32 -1.69
CA ARG A 333 -1.05 -11.66 -0.32
C ARG A 333 -2.53 -12.08 -0.27
N TRP A 334 -3.41 -11.38 -0.98
CA TRP A 334 -4.83 -11.77 -1.09
C TRP A 334 -5.01 -13.11 -1.79
N TYR A 335 -4.26 -13.35 -2.86
CA TYR A 335 -4.26 -14.65 -3.53
C TYR A 335 -3.86 -15.76 -2.57
N PHE A 336 -2.77 -15.57 -1.82
CA PHE A 336 -2.34 -16.54 -0.81
C PHE A 336 -3.41 -16.79 0.25
N LEU A 337 -4.02 -15.75 0.83
CA LEU A 337 -5.06 -15.90 1.84
C LEU A 337 -6.27 -16.68 1.32
N ARG A 338 -6.68 -16.43 0.08
CA ARG A 338 -7.72 -17.23 -0.58
C ARG A 338 -7.31 -18.70 -0.69
N ARG A 339 -6.07 -19.00 -1.13
CA ARG A 339 -5.57 -20.38 -1.21
C ARG A 339 -5.50 -21.07 0.14
N TYR A 340 -5.16 -20.32 1.19
CA TYR A 340 -5.16 -20.79 2.57
C TYR A 340 -6.58 -21.15 3.04
N LEU A 341 -7.56 -20.27 2.80
CA LEU A 341 -8.99 -20.51 3.10
C LEU A 341 -9.56 -21.74 2.37
N GLU A 342 -9.09 -21.97 1.14
CA GLU A 342 -9.42 -23.15 0.32
C GLU A 342 -8.72 -24.45 0.78
N GLY A 343 -7.82 -24.39 1.78
CA GLY A 343 -7.03 -25.54 2.24
C GLY A 343 -5.94 -25.99 1.26
N LYS A 344 -5.50 -25.09 0.36
CA LYS A 344 -4.52 -25.37 -0.70
C LYS A 344 -3.17 -24.69 -0.46
N ALA A 345 -3.02 -23.99 0.66
CA ALA A 345 -1.79 -23.39 1.13
C ALA A 345 -1.77 -23.41 2.66
N GLU A 346 -0.58 -23.38 3.26
CA GLU A 346 -0.37 -23.27 4.70
C GLU A 346 0.55 -22.09 5.00
N PHE A 347 0.45 -21.54 6.21
CA PHE A 347 1.38 -20.51 6.67
C PHE A 347 2.77 -21.09 6.91
N ASN A 348 3.79 -20.34 6.49
CA ASN A 348 5.18 -20.55 6.83
C ASN A 348 5.87 -19.19 7.00
N GLN A 349 7.06 -19.17 7.58
CA GLN A 349 7.77 -17.92 7.88
C GLN A 349 7.94 -17.05 6.62
N MET A 350 8.33 -17.63 5.48
CA MET A 350 8.51 -16.88 4.23
C MET A 350 7.25 -16.15 3.78
N MET A 351 6.08 -16.77 3.90
CA MET A 351 4.81 -16.13 3.55
C MET A 351 4.43 -15.04 4.54
N LEU A 352 4.78 -15.19 5.81
CA LEU A 352 4.51 -14.22 6.86
C LEU A 352 5.41 -13.00 6.78
N ASP A 353 6.68 -13.21 6.45
CA ASP A 353 7.64 -12.16 6.12
C ASP A 353 7.07 -11.25 5.04
N SER A 354 6.34 -11.80 4.05
CA SER A 354 5.66 -10.96 3.05
C SER A 354 4.68 -9.99 3.71
N PHE A 355 3.84 -10.40 4.67
CA PHE A 355 2.92 -9.46 5.36
C PHE A 355 3.68 -8.44 6.22
N LEU A 356 4.74 -8.89 6.89
CA LEU A 356 5.61 -8.01 7.69
C LEU A 356 6.36 -6.98 6.84
N LEU A 357 6.69 -7.29 5.58
CA LEU A 357 7.41 -6.40 4.67
C LEU A 357 6.57 -5.26 4.09
N CYS A 358 5.25 -5.24 4.31
CA CYS A 358 4.45 -4.08 3.90
C CYS A 358 4.93 -2.81 4.64
N THR A 359 5.23 -1.75 3.90
CA THR A 359 5.66 -0.46 4.49
C THR A 359 4.51 0.40 5.02
N THR A 360 3.30 -0.17 5.09
CA THR A 360 2.07 0.50 5.54
C THR A 360 1.77 1.82 4.80
N CYS A 361 2.31 1.98 3.60
CA CYS A 361 2.28 3.26 2.89
C CYS A 361 0.90 3.63 2.33
N GLN A 362 -0.06 2.70 2.25
CA GLN A 362 -1.42 2.87 1.70
C GLN A 362 -1.54 3.23 0.21
N ARG A 363 -0.45 3.20 -0.59
CA ARG A 363 -0.56 3.45 -2.05
C ARG A 363 -1.45 2.40 -2.74
N CYS A 364 -1.39 1.15 -2.29
CA CYS A 364 -2.29 0.10 -2.76
C CYS A 364 -3.76 0.31 -2.38
N ASN A 365 -4.07 1.00 -1.27
CA ASN A 365 -5.44 1.36 -0.90
C ASN A 365 -6.01 2.34 -1.93
N GLN A 366 -5.22 3.35 -2.34
CA GLN A 366 -5.65 4.41 -3.26
C GLN A 366 -6.01 3.88 -4.66
N VAL A 367 -5.25 2.91 -5.17
CA VAL A 367 -5.50 2.32 -6.50
C VAL A 367 -6.41 1.10 -6.48
N CYS A 368 -6.93 0.71 -5.31
CA CYS A 368 -7.77 -0.48 -5.20
C CYS A 368 -9.16 -0.21 -5.80
N GLN A 369 -9.44 -0.82 -6.96
CA GLN A 369 -10.72 -0.62 -7.66
C GLN A 369 -11.95 -0.98 -6.81
N VAL A 370 -11.80 -1.96 -5.92
CA VAL A 370 -12.84 -2.46 -5.00
C VAL A 370 -12.71 -1.87 -3.59
N GLN A 371 -11.84 -0.87 -3.41
CA GLN A 371 -11.68 -0.09 -2.16
C GLN A 371 -11.47 -0.94 -0.89
N ILE A 372 -10.68 -2.02 -1.02
CA ILE A 372 -10.31 -2.83 0.14
C ILE A 372 -9.38 -1.99 1.04
N PRO A 373 -9.59 -1.97 2.37
CA PRO A 373 -8.69 -1.34 3.33
C PRO A 373 -7.44 -2.19 3.55
N ILE A 374 -6.62 -2.32 2.50
CA ILE A 374 -5.54 -3.30 2.40
C ILE A 374 -4.53 -3.17 3.54
N GLN A 375 -4.05 -1.96 3.81
CA GLN A 375 -3.06 -1.72 4.86
C GLN A 375 -3.58 -2.11 6.24
N GLN A 376 -4.82 -1.78 6.58
CA GLN A 376 -5.46 -2.14 7.84
C GLN A 376 -5.61 -3.67 7.97
N MET A 377 -5.93 -4.35 6.87
CA MET A 377 -5.95 -5.81 6.83
C MET A 377 -4.56 -6.42 7.12
N TRP A 378 -3.49 -5.79 6.65
CA TRP A 378 -2.12 -6.21 6.98
C TRP A 378 -1.75 -5.95 8.43
N ASP A 379 -2.22 -4.88 9.04
CA ASP A 379 -2.05 -4.66 10.48
C ASP A 379 -2.70 -5.80 11.28
N GLN A 380 -3.93 -6.22 10.94
CA GLN A 380 -4.57 -7.36 11.64
C GLN A 380 -3.77 -8.65 11.45
N MET A 381 -3.31 -8.89 10.21
CA MET A 381 -2.51 -10.06 9.89
C MET A 381 -1.23 -10.11 10.72
N ARG A 382 -0.58 -8.96 11.00
CA ARG A 382 0.63 -8.89 11.83
C ARG A 382 0.35 -9.31 13.27
N GLY A 383 -0.74 -8.82 13.86
CA GLY A 383 -1.18 -9.26 15.19
C GLY A 383 -1.45 -10.76 15.23
N LEU A 384 -2.27 -11.26 14.30
CA LEU A 384 -2.62 -12.68 14.21
C LEU A 384 -1.38 -13.57 14.11
N VAL A 385 -0.42 -13.22 13.26
CA VAL A 385 0.69 -14.12 12.94
C VAL A 385 1.76 -14.09 14.03
N ILE A 386 2.00 -12.94 14.65
CA ILE A 386 2.99 -12.80 15.73
C ILE A 386 2.39 -13.21 17.08
N GLN A 387 1.26 -12.63 17.48
CA GLN A 387 0.72 -12.76 18.84
C GLN A 387 -0.04 -14.08 19.03
N GLU A 388 -0.88 -14.47 18.08
CA GLU A 388 -1.72 -15.67 18.25
C GLU A 388 -1.07 -16.95 17.70
N LYS A 389 -0.34 -16.85 16.59
CA LYS A 389 0.30 -18.02 15.95
C LYS A 389 1.75 -18.24 16.37
N GLY A 390 2.36 -17.29 17.07
CA GLY A 390 3.71 -17.43 17.61
C GLY A 390 4.82 -17.45 16.58
N TYR A 391 4.62 -16.85 15.40
CA TYR A 391 5.70 -16.69 14.42
C TYR A 391 6.62 -15.52 14.80
N HIS A 392 7.80 -15.50 14.20
CA HIS A 392 8.82 -14.49 14.51
C HIS A 392 8.67 -13.26 13.61
N THR A 393 9.09 -12.12 14.15
CA THR A 393 9.34 -10.91 13.38
C THR A 393 10.82 -10.84 12.96
N PHE A 394 11.20 -9.79 12.21
CA PHE A 394 12.60 -9.64 11.81
C PHE A 394 13.50 -9.35 13.04
N PRO A 395 14.69 -9.96 13.16
CA PRO A 395 15.57 -9.80 14.32
C PRO A 395 15.89 -8.34 14.71
N GLY A 396 15.95 -7.42 13.73
CA GLY A 396 16.10 -5.98 13.99
C GLY A 396 15.05 -5.41 14.94
N PHE A 397 13.82 -5.91 14.90
CA PHE A 397 12.77 -5.48 15.81
C PHE A 397 12.91 -6.05 17.22
N GLU A 398 13.59 -7.19 17.40
CA GLU A 398 13.96 -7.70 18.72
C GLU A 398 15.03 -6.79 19.37
N MET A 399 16.04 -6.37 18.59
CA MET A 399 17.03 -5.38 19.03
C MET A 399 16.37 -4.07 19.48
N MET A 400 15.51 -3.51 18.64
CA MET A 400 14.77 -2.28 18.96
C MET A 400 13.91 -2.47 20.22
N GLY A 401 13.30 -3.65 20.39
CA GLY A 401 12.48 -3.98 21.54
C GLY A 401 13.27 -4.04 22.85
N SER A 402 14.43 -4.70 22.85
CA SER A 402 15.31 -4.76 24.01
C SER A 402 15.84 -3.36 24.40
N SER A 403 16.23 -2.56 23.41
CA SER A 403 16.60 -1.15 23.62
C SER A 403 15.44 -0.36 24.25
N PHE A 404 14.21 -0.54 23.76
CA PHE A 404 13.05 0.19 24.27
C PHE A 404 12.72 -0.14 25.71
N VAL A 405 12.78 -1.42 26.10
CA VAL A 405 12.53 -1.84 27.48
C VAL A 405 13.52 -1.20 28.46
N ARG A 406 14.78 -0.99 28.03
CA ARG A 406 15.87 -0.49 28.87
C ARG A 406 15.97 1.03 28.87
N GLN A 407 15.81 1.65 27.70
CA GLN A 407 16.15 3.04 27.43
C GLN A 407 14.99 3.88 26.89
N SER A 408 13.80 3.29 26.74
CA SER A 408 12.61 3.97 26.21
C SER A 408 12.82 4.54 24.79
N ASN A 409 13.78 3.99 24.02
CA ASN A 409 14.05 4.35 22.63
C ASN A 409 14.58 3.14 21.83
N ILE A 410 14.64 3.26 20.50
CA ILE A 410 15.03 2.17 19.58
C ILE A 410 16.50 2.21 19.14
N TRP A 411 17.26 3.18 19.62
CA TRP A 411 18.60 3.54 19.14
C TRP A 411 19.72 3.08 20.09
N ALA A 412 19.37 2.43 21.19
CA ALA A 412 20.28 2.11 22.29
C ALA A 412 21.02 3.35 22.84
N GLY A 413 20.41 4.53 22.71
CA GLY A 413 20.89 5.76 23.35
C GLY A 413 20.52 5.77 24.83
N ALA A 414 21.35 6.36 25.69
CA ALA A 414 21.07 6.44 27.12
C ALA A 414 19.92 7.41 27.38
N ARG A 415 18.92 6.97 28.18
CA ARG A 415 17.72 7.75 28.51
C ARG A 415 18.05 9.12 29.12
N GLU A 416 19.14 9.19 29.89
CA GLU A 416 19.61 10.39 30.58
C GLU A 416 20.10 11.48 29.62
N GLU A 417 20.36 11.12 28.36
CA GLU A 417 20.88 12.01 27.33
C GLU A 417 19.80 12.51 26.36
N ARG A 418 18.54 12.09 26.54
CA ARG A 418 17.45 12.39 25.59
C ARG A 418 17.21 13.87 25.35
N ASP A 419 17.42 14.71 26.36
CA ASP A 419 17.16 16.15 26.32
C ASP A 419 18.37 16.97 25.81
N LYS A 420 19.50 16.33 25.50
CA LYS A 420 20.72 17.04 25.04
C LYS A 420 20.58 17.78 23.71
N TRP A 421 19.57 17.47 22.90
CA TRP A 421 19.32 18.20 21.66
C TRP A 421 18.72 19.59 21.92
N LEU A 422 18.12 19.85 23.08
CA LEU A 422 17.39 21.10 23.34
C LEU A 422 18.34 22.32 23.33
N PRO A 423 18.07 23.36 22.50
CA PRO A 423 18.86 24.58 22.51
C PRO A 423 18.77 25.37 23.82
N ASP A 424 19.88 25.96 24.27
CA ASP A 424 19.97 26.70 25.55
C ASP A 424 19.04 27.92 25.62
N ASP A 425 18.69 28.48 24.47
CA ASP A 425 17.84 29.67 24.32
C ASP A 425 16.34 29.34 24.24
N VAL A 426 15.97 28.07 24.38
CA VAL A 426 14.60 27.57 24.40
C VAL A 426 14.30 26.93 25.76
N LYS A 427 13.23 27.40 26.42
CA LYS A 427 12.82 26.90 27.74
C LYS A 427 11.40 26.33 27.68
N PRO A 428 11.24 24.99 27.68
CA PRO A 428 9.93 24.38 27.74
C PRO A 428 9.28 24.57 29.11
N LEU A 429 7.95 24.46 29.15
CA LEU A 429 7.15 24.44 30.36
C LEU A 429 7.14 23.03 30.99
N ASP A 430 7.01 22.95 32.31
CA ASP A 430 6.80 21.67 33.00
C ASP A 430 5.37 21.13 32.79
N LYS A 431 4.39 22.03 32.69
CA LYS A 431 2.96 21.74 32.48
C LYS A 431 2.33 22.78 31.56
N GLY A 432 1.35 22.37 30.79
CA GLY A 432 0.72 23.21 29.78
C GLY A 432 -0.12 22.39 28.80
N LYS A 433 -0.97 23.08 28.05
CA LYS A 433 -1.92 22.46 27.12
C LYS A 433 -1.27 21.95 25.85
N THR A 434 -0.22 22.60 25.38
CA THR A 434 0.47 22.24 24.14
C THR A 434 1.82 21.64 24.47
N ALA A 435 2.12 20.45 23.94
CA ALA A 435 3.42 19.82 24.03
C ALA A 435 4.12 19.78 22.67
N TYR A 436 5.45 19.86 22.69
CA TYR A 436 6.27 19.45 21.55
C TYR A 436 6.78 18.03 21.79
N TRP A 437 6.55 17.15 20.82
CA TRP A 437 7.02 15.77 20.85
C TRP A 437 8.18 15.60 19.87
N ALA A 438 9.39 15.43 20.41
CA ALA A 438 10.59 15.28 19.60
C ALA A 438 10.66 13.87 18.98
N GLY A 439 10.30 12.84 19.75
CA GLY A 439 10.39 11.45 19.32
C GLY A 439 11.83 10.92 19.32
N CYS A 440 12.00 9.63 19.01
CA CYS A 440 13.28 8.95 19.24
C CYS A 440 14.36 9.32 18.21
N THR A 441 14.08 9.29 16.91
CA THR A 441 15.12 9.57 15.88
C THR A 441 15.62 11.01 15.95
N ALA A 442 14.72 11.99 16.14
CA ALA A 442 15.12 13.38 16.27
C ALA A 442 15.79 13.70 17.63
N SER A 443 15.65 12.85 18.65
CA SER A 443 16.35 13.06 19.93
C SER A 443 17.76 12.47 19.99
N TYR A 444 18.06 11.47 19.16
CA TYR A 444 19.30 10.68 19.26
C TYR A 444 20.16 10.66 17.99
N VAL A 445 19.58 10.94 16.82
CA VAL A 445 20.25 10.80 15.51
C VAL A 445 20.14 12.10 14.71
N GLU A 446 18.93 12.62 14.55
CA GLU A 446 18.60 13.77 13.71
C GLU A 446 18.24 15.00 14.58
N ASN A 447 19.17 15.40 15.46
CA ASN A 447 18.91 16.44 16.48
C ASN A 447 18.45 17.77 15.88
N GLY A 448 18.93 18.11 14.68
CA GLY A 448 18.56 19.33 13.95
C GLY A 448 17.04 19.46 13.77
N ILE A 449 16.32 18.37 13.51
CA ILE A 449 14.87 18.39 13.31
C ILE A 449 14.14 18.91 14.55
N ALA A 450 14.53 18.42 15.74
CA ALA A 450 13.91 18.83 16.99
C ALA A 450 14.32 20.26 17.39
N GLN A 451 15.60 20.60 17.20
CA GLN A 451 16.15 21.95 17.42
C GLN A 451 15.43 22.99 16.56
N ASN A 452 15.32 22.72 15.26
CA ASN A 452 14.70 23.62 14.30
C ASN A 452 13.20 23.79 14.59
N ALA A 453 12.51 22.71 14.92
CA ALA A 453 11.09 22.78 15.26
C ALA A 453 10.85 23.69 16.48
N VAL A 454 11.65 23.58 17.54
CA VAL A 454 11.48 24.44 18.71
C VAL A 454 11.88 25.90 18.46
N HIS A 455 12.83 26.17 17.56
CA HIS A 455 13.10 27.53 17.09
C HIS A 455 11.93 28.13 16.30
N ILE A 456 11.27 27.34 15.45
CA ILE A 456 10.04 27.77 14.75
C ILE A 456 8.95 28.11 15.75
N LEU A 457 8.73 27.26 16.77
CA LEU A 457 7.74 27.52 17.82
C LEU A 457 8.07 28.78 18.62
N LYS A 458 9.36 29.00 18.93
CA LYS A 458 9.85 30.20 19.62
C LYS A 458 9.61 31.48 18.81
N GLU A 459 9.99 31.52 17.53
CA GLU A 459 9.74 32.69 16.65
C GLU A 459 8.23 32.92 16.46
N GLY A 460 7.43 31.85 16.47
CA GLY A 460 5.97 31.90 16.44
C GLY A 460 5.29 32.33 17.74
N GLY A 461 6.03 32.46 18.85
CA GLY A 461 5.51 32.80 20.16
C GLY A 461 4.65 31.68 20.80
N ILE A 462 4.91 30.42 20.47
CA ILE A 462 4.20 29.26 20.99
C ILE A 462 4.98 28.68 22.18
N GLU A 463 4.42 28.79 23.38
CA GLU A 463 4.93 28.10 24.56
C GLU A 463 4.51 26.62 24.53
N PHE A 464 5.43 25.72 24.91
CA PHE A 464 5.18 24.29 24.84
C PHE A 464 5.78 23.54 26.03
N VAL A 465 5.19 22.40 26.34
CA VAL A 465 5.71 21.40 27.27
C VAL A 465 6.64 20.45 26.54
N TYR A 466 7.76 20.07 27.16
CA TYR A 466 8.60 18.96 26.69
C TYR A 466 8.71 17.90 27.78
N LEU A 467 8.55 16.64 27.41
CA LEU A 467 8.58 15.52 28.37
C LEU A 467 10.00 15.15 28.79
N GLY A 468 11.04 15.61 28.07
CA GLY A 468 12.43 15.35 28.41
C GLY A 468 12.70 13.86 28.56
N LYS A 469 13.32 13.49 29.68
CA LYS A 469 13.69 12.11 30.01
C LYS A 469 12.48 11.18 30.25
N ASP A 470 11.27 11.72 30.41
CA ASP A 470 10.05 10.90 30.52
C ASP A 470 9.41 10.60 29.16
N GLU A 471 9.87 11.24 28.08
CA GLU A 471 9.41 10.93 26.73
C GLU A 471 9.93 9.54 26.31
N SER A 472 9.01 8.64 25.94
CA SER A 472 9.37 7.31 25.40
C SER A 472 9.22 7.29 23.87
N CYS A 473 9.64 6.20 23.22
CA CYS A 473 9.33 5.97 21.81
C CYS A 473 7.82 5.95 21.61
N CYS A 474 7.31 6.45 20.48
CA CYS A 474 5.88 6.36 20.17
C CYS A 474 5.42 4.91 19.97
N GLY A 475 6.34 3.99 19.67
CA GLY A 475 6.08 2.56 19.53
C GLY A 475 5.76 2.09 18.10
N ILE A 476 5.81 2.98 17.09
CA ILE A 476 5.48 2.62 15.70
C ILE A 476 6.24 1.40 15.15
N PRO A 477 7.55 1.18 15.44
CA PRO A 477 8.24 0.00 14.92
C PRO A 477 7.67 -1.29 15.51
N PHE A 478 7.20 -1.26 16.76
CA PHE A 478 6.61 -2.43 17.43
C PHE A 478 5.23 -2.74 16.91
N TYR A 479 4.41 -1.71 16.68
CA TYR A 479 3.12 -1.88 16.03
C TYR A 479 3.30 -2.51 14.64
N ALA A 480 4.21 -1.97 13.83
CA ALA A 480 4.50 -2.47 12.50
C ALA A 480 5.13 -3.87 12.50
N ALA A 481 5.93 -4.22 13.51
CA ALA A 481 6.54 -5.53 13.66
C ALA A 481 5.60 -6.61 14.24
N GLY A 482 4.37 -6.24 14.64
CA GLY A 482 3.43 -7.14 15.33
C GLY A 482 3.76 -7.38 16.81
N LYS A 483 4.72 -6.66 17.40
CA LYS A 483 5.09 -6.72 18.83
C LYS A 483 4.20 -5.81 19.67
N TRP A 484 2.90 -6.12 19.66
CA TRP A 484 1.84 -5.27 20.20
C TRP A 484 1.85 -5.15 21.73
N ASP A 485 2.45 -6.10 22.41
CA ASP A 485 2.80 -6.06 23.82
C ASP A 485 3.76 -4.91 24.17
N LEU A 486 4.79 -4.67 23.34
CA LEU A 486 5.68 -3.52 23.49
C LEU A 486 4.98 -2.21 23.07
N PHE A 487 4.12 -2.27 22.06
CA PHE A 487 3.33 -1.11 21.65
C PHE A 487 2.38 -0.64 22.75
N ALA A 488 1.66 -1.57 23.41
CA ALA A 488 0.77 -1.27 24.53
C ALA A 488 1.52 -0.55 25.67
N LYS A 489 2.70 -1.04 26.04
CA LYS A 489 3.56 -0.38 27.05
C LYS A 489 3.93 1.06 26.67
N ALA A 490 4.21 1.31 25.38
CA ALA A 490 4.48 2.67 24.91
C ALA A 490 3.25 3.56 25.02
N VAL A 491 2.06 3.06 24.63
CA VAL A 491 0.78 3.76 24.72
C VAL A 491 0.49 4.15 26.18
N GLU A 492 0.53 3.19 27.10
CA GLU A 492 0.25 3.39 28.52
C GLU A 492 1.17 4.44 29.15
N HIS A 493 2.48 4.29 28.94
CA HIS A 493 3.48 5.21 29.49
C HIS A 493 3.29 6.63 28.93
N ASN A 494 3.22 6.78 27.61
CA ASN A 494 3.17 8.09 26.98
C ASN A 494 1.88 8.84 27.31
N ILE A 495 0.71 8.18 27.26
CA ILE A 495 -0.57 8.80 27.64
C ILE A 495 -0.55 9.23 29.11
N SER A 496 0.01 8.41 30.00
CA SER A 496 0.16 8.74 31.41
C SER A 496 1.00 10.01 31.61
N GLU A 497 2.16 10.09 30.96
CA GLU A 497 3.08 11.23 31.08
C GLU A 497 2.54 12.53 30.46
N LEU A 498 1.78 12.43 29.37
CA LEU A 498 1.09 13.56 28.75
C LEU A 498 -0.05 14.08 29.63
N ASN A 499 -0.89 13.19 30.15
CA ASN A 499 -2.00 13.55 31.03
C ASN A 499 -1.51 14.18 32.34
N LYS A 500 -0.42 13.66 32.94
CA LYS A 500 0.21 14.25 34.14
C LYS A 500 0.66 15.71 33.95
N ARG A 501 1.01 16.07 32.71
CA ARG A 501 1.47 17.42 32.33
C ARG A 501 0.35 18.34 31.84
N GLY A 502 -0.88 17.85 31.75
CA GLY A 502 -2.06 18.63 31.34
C GLY A 502 -2.15 18.88 29.83
N VAL A 503 -1.54 18.00 29.03
CA VAL A 503 -1.47 18.16 27.57
C VAL A 503 -2.82 17.84 26.91
N GLU A 504 -3.29 18.77 26.08
CA GLU A 504 -4.50 18.65 25.24
C GLU A 504 -4.16 18.69 23.74
N GLU A 505 -2.96 19.17 23.37
CA GLU A 505 -2.46 19.22 22.00
C GLU A 505 -0.97 18.83 21.93
N ILE A 506 -0.58 18.08 20.90
CA ILE A 506 0.82 17.79 20.60
C ILE A 506 1.18 18.30 19.21
N ILE A 507 2.28 19.05 19.15
CA ILE A 507 2.99 19.42 17.91
C ILE A 507 4.12 18.39 17.69
N ILE A 508 4.13 17.78 16.51
CA ILE A 508 5.03 16.66 16.17
C ILE A 508 5.78 16.94 14.86
N SER A 509 7.08 16.67 14.83
CA SER A 509 7.90 16.78 13.60
C SER A 509 8.01 15.47 12.81
N CYS A 510 7.76 14.32 13.41
CA CYS A 510 7.90 13.01 12.76
C CYS A 510 6.53 12.46 12.28
N PRO A 511 6.33 12.22 10.97
CA PRO A 511 5.14 11.59 10.42
C PRO A 511 4.83 10.22 10.99
N GLY A 512 5.85 9.41 11.32
CA GLY A 512 5.66 8.13 12.00
C GLY A 512 5.08 8.29 13.41
N CYS A 513 5.52 9.31 14.16
CA CYS A 513 4.89 9.64 15.44
C CYS A 513 3.48 10.20 15.23
N TRP A 514 3.29 11.06 14.23
CA TRP A 514 1.99 11.65 13.91
C TRP A 514 0.91 10.58 13.65
N VAL A 515 1.14 9.61 12.76
CA VAL A 515 0.17 8.53 12.49
C VAL A 515 -0.10 7.70 13.75
N THR A 516 0.93 7.51 14.57
CA THR A 516 0.83 6.74 15.81
C THR A 516 -0.09 7.41 16.82
N PHE A 517 0.13 8.70 17.10
CA PHE A 517 -0.72 9.43 18.03
C PHE A 517 -2.12 9.71 17.46
N ASN A 518 -2.22 10.05 16.17
CA ASN A 518 -3.48 10.46 15.56
C ASN A 518 -4.44 9.29 15.32
N HIS A 519 -3.90 8.11 14.97
CA HIS A 519 -4.71 6.94 14.61
C HIS A 519 -4.55 5.81 15.63
N TYR A 520 -3.34 5.27 15.81
CA TYR A 520 -3.15 4.05 16.60
C TYR A 520 -3.37 4.25 18.10
N TYR A 521 -2.95 5.37 18.69
CA TYR A 521 -3.15 5.65 20.12
C TYR A 521 -4.63 5.86 20.44
N ARG A 522 -5.38 6.46 19.52
CA ARG A 522 -6.84 6.60 19.66
C ARG A 522 -7.49 5.23 19.82
N GLU A 523 -7.24 4.34 18.87
CA GLU A 523 -7.75 2.97 18.90
C GLU A 523 -7.29 2.19 20.14
N TRP A 524 -6.01 2.27 20.47
CA TRP A 524 -5.44 1.50 21.58
C TRP A 524 -5.80 2.05 22.96
N SER A 525 -6.04 3.35 23.08
CA SER A 525 -6.53 3.95 24.31
C SER A 525 -7.91 3.40 24.69
N GLU A 526 -8.79 3.19 23.71
CA GLU A 526 -10.10 2.57 23.93
C GLU A 526 -9.94 1.12 24.40
N LYS A 527 -9.08 0.33 23.71
CA LYS A 527 -8.80 -1.07 24.08
C LYS A 527 -8.21 -1.22 25.49
N LEU A 528 -7.39 -0.26 25.92
CA LEU A 528 -6.71 -0.26 27.22
C LEU A 528 -7.49 0.49 28.31
N GLY A 529 -8.64 1.10 27.99
CA GLY A 529 -9.42 1.89 28.94
C GLY A 529 -8.74 3.18 29.41
N LEU A 530 -7.88 3.77 28.57
CA LEU A 530 -7.12 4.99 28.86
C LEU A 530 -7.87 6.23 28.36
N GLN A 531 -7.79 7.32 29.12
CA GLN A 531 -8.30 8.61 28.65
C GLN A 531 -7.33 9.26 27.67
N TYR A 532 -7.76 9.40 26.42
CA TYR A 532 -6.99 10.04 25.35
C TYR A 532 -7.85 11.06 24.60
N ASN A 533 -7.64 12.33 24.93
CA ASN A 533 -8.30 13.46 24.26
C ASN A 533 -7.27 14.51 23.86
N ILE A 534 -6.33 14.09 23.02
CA ILE A 534 -5.20 14.91 22.58
C ILE A 534 -5.34 15.20 21.08
N ARG A 535 -5.31 16.47 20.72
CA ARG A 535 -5.25 16.92 19.31
C ARG A 535 -3.82 16.80 18.80
N ILE A 536 -3.63 16.26 17.61
CA ILE A 536 -2.30 16.12 16.99
C ILE A 536 -2.17 17.08 15.82
N ARG A 537 -1.07 17.83 15.79
CA ARG A 537 -0.70 18.70 14.67
C ARG A 537 0.72 18.40 14.23
N HIS A 538 0.94 18.40 12.92
CA HIS A 538 2.29 18.31 12.38
C HIS A 538 2.95 19.70 12.37
N ILE A 539 4.27 19.77 12.56
CA ILE A 539 5.01 21.04 12.58
C ILE A 539 4.83 21.84 11.29
N THR A 540 4.63 21.18 10.14
CA THR A 540 4.37 21.85 8.86
C THR A 540 3.04 22.63 8.86
N GLU A 541 1.98 22.08 9.46
CA GLU A 541 0.69 22.77 9.60
C GLU A 541 0.83 23.99 10.50
N VAL A 542 1.54 23.85 11.62
CA VAL A 542 1.80 24.96 12.56
C VAL A 542 2.62 26.05 11.86
N THR A 543 3.67 25.67 11.13
CA THR A 543 4.52 26.61 10.41
C THR A 543 3.73 27.34 9.32
N ALA A 544 2.88 26.65 8.57
CA ALA A 544 2.03 27.25 7.54
C ALA A 544 1.07 28.29 8.13
N ASP A 545 0.44 27.99 9.27
CA ASP A 545 -0.42 28.95 9.97
C ASP A 545 0.38 30.17 10.43
N LEU A 546 1.56 29.99 11.03
CA LEU A 546 2.39 31.10 11.49
C LEU A 546 2.87 32.00 10.34
N VAL A 547 3.13 31.43 9.15
CA VAL A 547 3.43 32.19 7.93
C VAL A 547 2.20 32.99 7.48
N LYS A 548 1.03 32.35 7.40
CA LYS A 548 -0.23 33.00 6.99
C LYS A 548 -0.63 34.14 7.93
N GLU A 549 -0.38 33.98 9.22
CA GLU A 549 -0.61 34.98 10.26
C GLU A 549 0.44 36.10 10.28
N GLY A 550 1.51 36.00 9.48
CA GLY A 550 2.60 36.98 9.45
C GLY A 550 3.47 36.99 10.72
N LYS A 551 3.44 35.92 11.52
CA LYS A 551 4.25 35.76 12.74
C LYS A 551 5.68 35.35 12.43
N LEU A 552 5.90 34.54 11.39
CA LEU A 552 7.24 34.22 10.92
C LEU A 552 7.73 35.27 9.91
N LYS A 553 8.87 35.89 10.22
CA LYS A 553 9.53 36.87 9.35
C LYS A 553 10.84 36.29 8.85
N PHE A 554 10.88 35.91 7.57
CA PHE A 554 12.10 35.45 6.92
C PHE A 554 13.08 36.61 6.78
N LYS A 555 14.27 36.47 7.39
CA LYS A 555 15.29 37.50 7.54
C LYS A 555 16.36 37.40 6.45
N GLN A 556 16.51 36.23 5.83
CA GLN A 556 17.52 35.96 4.83
C GLN A 556 17.05 34.95 3.77
N VAL A 557 17.74 34.93 2.64
CA VAL A 557 17.65 33.83 1.67
C VAL A 557 18.51 32.69 2.21
N PRO A 558 18.00 31.45 2.32
CA PRO A 558 18.79 30.28 2.72
C PRO A 558 20.03 30.12 1.81
N LYS A 559 21.18 29.70 2.35
CA LYS A 559 22.39 29.39 1.54
C LYS A 559 22.12 28.25 0.57
N ASP A 560 21.29 27.31 1.02
CA ASP A 560 20.76 26.20 0.24
C ASP A 560 19.47 26.59 -0.50
N GLY A 561 19.18 27.88 -0.62
CA GLY A 561 18.10 28.46 -1.43
C GLY A 561 18.40 28.25 -2.91
N GLY A 562 17.87 27.16 -3.45
CA GLY A 562 18.05 26.77 -4.85
C GLY A 562 16.79 26.09 -5.39
N ARG A 563 16.99 25.18 -6.34
CA ARG A 563 15.91 24.38 -6.90
C ARG A 563 15.64 23.18 -6.02
N LEU A 564 14.60 23.25 -5.21
CA LEU A 564 14.25 22.24 -4.21
C LEU A 564 13.08 21.39 -4.70
N THR A 565 13.06 20.11 -4.32
CA THR A 565 11.87 19.27 -4.47
C THR A 565 11.44 18.73 -3.11
N TYR A 566 10.19 18.31 -2.99
CA TYR A 566 9.64 17.77 -1.75
C TYR A 566 9.25 16.29 -1.89
N HIS A 567 9.66 15.45 -0.94
CA HIS A 567 9.21 14.08 -0.78
C HIS A 567 8.10 14.01 0.27
N ASP A 568 6.89 13.71 -0.19
CA ASP A 568 5.69 13.52 0.63
C ASP A 568 5.78 12.26 1.52
N PRO A 569 5.93 12.41 2.85
CA PRO A 569 5.94 11.25 3.75
C PRO A 569 4.55 10.62 3.82
N CYS A 570 4.48 9.31 3.60
CA CYS A 570 3.19 8.61 3.50
C CYS A 570 2.31 8.72 4.74
N HIS A 571 2.90 8.84 5.94
CA HIS A 571 2.17 8.86 7.21
C HIS A 571 1.48 10.19 7.55
N ILE A 572 1.87 11.33 6.96
CA ILE A 572 1.09 12.58 7.05
C ILE A 572 0.33 12.86 5.75
N GLY A 573 0.86 12.42 4.61
CA GLY A 573 0.21 12.52 3.32
C GLY A 573 -0.97 11.55 3.20
N ARG A 574 -0.73 10.28 2.83
CA ARG A 574 -1.82 9.33 2.56
C ARG A 574 -2.67 8.98 3.77
N HIS A 575 -2.09 8.99 4.97
CA HIS A 575 -2.83 8.72 6.21
C HIS A 575 -3.49 9.98 6.82
N GLY A 576 -3.03 11.18 6.47
CA GLY A 576 -3.46 12.43 7.13
C GLY A 576 -4.04 13.50 6.22
N GLY A 577 -3.90 13.37 4.90
CA GLY A 577 -4.31 14.37 3.91
C GLY A 577 -3.44 15.64 3.91
N ILE A 578 -2.31 15.64 4.61
CA ILE A 578 -1.45 16.83 4.79
C ILE A 578 -0.41 16.87 3.67
N TYR A 579 -0.69 17.63 2.62
CA TYR A 579 0.20 17.79 1.46
C TYR A 579 0.61 19.24 1.19
N GLU A 580 -0.32 20.18 1.31
CA GLU A 580 -0.07 21.59 0.98
C GLU A 580 0.71 22.37 2.04
N PRO A 581 0.52 22.19 3.36
CA PRO A 581 1.23 22.99 4.37
C PRO A 581 2.76 23.11 4.18
N PRO A 582 3.54 22.03 3.91
CA PRO A 582 4.97 22.18 3.63
C PRO A 582 5.23 23.01 2.36
N ARG A 583 4.41 22.84 1.30
CA ARG A 583 4.57 23.57 0.05
C ARG A 583 4.24 25.06 0.18
N GLU A 584 3.19 25.38 0.94
CA GLU A 584 2.80 26.76 1.25
C GLU A 584 3.95 27.50 1.95
N VAL A 585 4.59 26.88 2.94
CA VAL A 585 5.74 27.47 3.63
C VAL A 585 6.93 27.63 2.69
N LEU A 586 7.31 26.61 1.93
CA LEU A 586 8.46 26.68 1.02
C LEU A 586 8.30 27.79 -0.03
N ARG A 587 7.08 27.96 -0.58
CA ARG A 587 6.79 29.03 -1.55
C ARG A 587 6.83 30.44 -0.93
N ALA A 588 6.65 30.55 0.38
CA ALA A 588 6.72 31.83 1.09
C ALA A 588 8.17 32.26 1.42
N ILE A 589 9.15 31.35 1.34
CA ILE A 589 10.54 31.65 1.64
C ILE A 589 11.21 32.33 0.44
N PRO A 590 11.82 33.52 0.61
CA PRO A 590 12.52 34.20 -0.46
C PRO A 590 13.68 33.36 -1.04
N GLY A 591 13.76 33.28 -2.37
CA GLY A 591 14.85 32.61 -3.08
C GLY A 591 14.70 31.10 -3.26
N VAL A 592 13.60 30.49 -2.78
CA VAL A 592 13.31 29.06 -2.97
C VAL A 592 12.54 28.84 -4.28
N GLU A 593 13.06 27.98 -5.16
CA GLU A 593 12.34 27.46 -6.33
C GLU A 593 11.87 26.03 -6.04
N LEU A 594 10.59 25.85 -5.69
CA LEU A 594 10.02 24.52 -5.49
C LEU A 594 9.59 23.89 -6.81
N VAL A 595 10.14 22.71 -7.12
CA VAL A 595 9.76 21.87 -8.26
C VAL A 595 9.20 20.53 -7.77
N GLU A 596 8.18 20.01 -8.46
CA GLU A 596 7.54 18.74 -8.08
C GLU A 596 8.11 17.58 -8.91
N MET A 597 8.45 16.49 -8.24
CA MET A 597 8.71 15.18 -8.85
C MET A 597 7.44 14.63 -9.53
N GLU A 598 7.60 13.70 -10.48
CA GLU A 598 6.48 13.05 -11.19
C GLU A 598 5.47 12.47 -10.20
N HIS A 599 5.95 11.70 -9.21
CA HIS A 599 5.12 11.18 -8.14
C HIS A 599 5.17 12.11 -6.93
N ASN A 600 4.09 12.82 -6.67
CA ASN A 600 3.91 13.69 -5.51
C ASN A 600 2.51 13.50 -4.91
N ARG A 601 2.28 14.10 -3.72
CA ARG A 601 1.03 14.00 -2.96
C ARG A 601 0.58 12.55 -2.73
N GLU A 602 -0.69 12.23 -3.00
CA GLU A 602 -1.25 10.88 -2.86
C GLU A 602 -0.53 9.83 -3.70
N ASP A 603 0.05 10.25 -4.83
CA ASP A 603 0.80 9.39 -5.75
C ASP A 603 2.28 9.22 -5.36
N GLY A 604 2.78 9.99 -4.37
CA GLY A 604 4.18 9.99 -3.95
C GLY A 604 4.73 8.61 -3.57
N LEU A 605 5.95 8.28 -4.01
CA LEU A 605 6.53 6.97 -3.71
C LEU A 605 6.90 6.81 -2.24
N CYS A 606 6.86 5.58 -1.73
CA CYS A 606 7.44 5.27 -0.41
C CYS A 606 8.97 5.40 -0.47
N CYS A 607 9.59 5.89 0.60
CA CYS A 607 11.06 5.89 0.74
C CYS A 607 11.64 4.48 0.98
N GLY A 608 10.85 3.54 1.50
CA GLY A 608 11.29 2.18 1.89
C GLY A 608 11.87 2.08 3.32
N SER A 609 11.73 3.11 4.13
CA SER A 609 12.35 3.16 5.46
C SER A 609 11.67 2.24 6.49
N VAL A 610 12.40 1.98 7.58
CA VAL A 610 12.10 1.08 8.69
C VAL A 610 11.87 -0.38 8.28
N ILE A 611 10.70 -0.73 7.75
CA ILE A 611 10.32 -2.14 7.55
C ILE A 611 11.16 -2.81 6.48
N SER A 612 11.26 -2.23 5.28
CA SER A 612 12.09 -2.81 4.23
C SER A 612 13.56 -2.69 4.57
N ARG A 613 13.98 -1.60 5.22
CA ARG A 613 15.36 -1.44 5.64
C ARG A 613 15.80 -2.50 6.66
N VAL A 614 14.93 -2.86 7.61
CA VAL A 614 15.19 -3.90 8.61
C VAL A 614 15.05 -5.32 8.02
N GLY A 615 13.97 -5.56 7.26
CA GLY A 615 13.65 -6.91 6.77
C GLY A 615 14.32 -7.29 5.45
N ARG A 616 14.66 -6.31 4.60
CA ARG A 616 15.21 -6.47 3.23
C ARG A 616 16.07 -5.26 2.80
N PRO A 617 17.27 -5.04 3.39
CA PRO A 617 18.11 -3.87 3.11
C PRO A 617 18.33 -3.58 1.63
N LEU A 618 18.64 -4.60 0.81
CA LEU A 618 18.88 -4.44 -0.64
C LEU A 618 17.65 -3.94 -1.41
N ALA A 619 16.45 -4.39 -1.02
CA ALA A 619 15.22 -3.90 -1.63
C ALA A 619 14.96 -2.44 -1.20
N ALA A 620 15.25 -2.09 0.05
CA ALA A 620 15.18 -0.72 0.52
C ALA A 620 16.14 0.20 -0.24
N ASP A 621 17.38 -0.23 -0.52
CA ASP A 621 18.32 0.55 -1.34
C ASP A 621 17.76 0.82 -2.73
N ALA A 622 17.22 -0.21 -3.40
CA ALA A 622 16.60 -0.06 -4.71
C ALA A 622 15.42 0.94 -4.68
N ILE A 623 14.60 0.89 -3.63
CA ILE A 623 13.49 1.84 -3.44
C ILE A 623 14.01 3.28 -3.27
N GLY A 624 15.02 3.48 -2.42
CA GLY A 624 15.63 4.79 -2.20
C GLY A 624 16.25 5.37 -3.48
N ILE A 625 16.99 4.54 -4.24
CA ILE A 625 17.58 4.93 -5.52
C ILE A 625 16.51 5.37 -6.51
N PHE A 626 15.40 4.63 -6.61
CA PHE A 626 14.32 4.98 -7.53
C PHE A 626 13.72 6.35 -7.18
N ARG A 627 13.54 6.64 -5.87
CA ARG A 627 13.05 7.95 -5.45
C ARG A 627 14.04 9.08 -5.73
N MET A 628 15.34 8.87 -5.51
CA MET A 628 16.36 9.88 -5.79
C MET A 628 16.48 10.20 -7.28
N LYS A 629 16.25 9.23 -8.16
CA LYS A 629 16.22 9.45 -9.61
C LYS A 629 15.13 10.42 -10.04
N GLU A 630 13.92 10.36 -9.46
CA GLU A 630 12.89 11.37 -9.75
C GLU A 630 13.33 12.79 -9.35
N ALA A 631 14.06 12.92 -8.23
CA ALA A 631 14.60 14.21 -7.82
C ALA A 631 15.66 14.73 -8.82
N GLU A 632 16.49 13.84 -9.37
CA GLU A 632 17.45 14.15 -10.42
C GLU A 632 16.77 14.55 -11.74
N GLU A 633 15.68 13.86 -12.13
CA GLU A 633 14.95 14.13 -13.37
C GLU A 633 14.35 15.54 -13.40
N VAL A 634 13.90 16.04 -12.24
CA VAL A 634 13.43 17.42 -12.10
C VAL A 634 14.56 18.42 -11.83
N LYS A 635 15.83 17.97 -11.87
CA LYS A 635 17.04 18.77 -11.65
C LYS A 635 17.01 19.50 -10.31
N ALA A 636 16.52 18.85 -9.26
CA ALA A 636 16.57 19.42 -7.93
C ALA A 636 18.00 19.33 -7.38
N ASP A 637 18.44 20.39 -6.69
CA ASP A 637 19.70 20.39 -5.94
C ASP A 637 19.52 19.64 -4.61
N ILE A 638 18.32 19.72 -4.05
CA ILE A 638 17.97 19.16 -2.74
C ILE A 638 16.57 18.55 -2.79
N VAL A 639 16.42 17.37 -2.21
CA VAL A 639 15.12 16.81 -1.83
C VAL A 639 14.88 17.06 -0.35
N LEU A 640 13.80 17.79 -0.07
CA LEU A 640 13.30 18.02 1.27
C LEU A 640 12.32 16.92 1.67
N THR A 641 12.28 16.57 2.93
CA THR A 641 11.19 15.80 3.52
C THR A 641 10.94 16.28 4.94
N THR A 642 9.90 15.79 5.60
CA THR A 642 9.62 16.14 7.00
C THR A 642 9.65 14.91 7.88
N CYS A 643 10.33 13.83 7.46
CA CYS A 643 10.31 12.56 8.15
C CYS A 643 11.73 12.11 8.43
N PRO A 644 12.15 12.04 9.70
CA PRO A 644 13.51 11.61 10.06
C PRO A 644 13.88 10.26 9.44
N CYS A 645 12.93 9.32 9.42
CA CYS A 645 13.16 8.01 8.81
C CYS A 645 13.25 8.06 7.28
N CYS A 646 12.51 8.96 6.62
CA CYS A 646 12.64 9.16 5.17
C CYS A 646 13.99 9.79 4.83
N GLU A 647 14.46 10.78 5.60
CA GLU A 647 15.75 11.43 5.39
C GLU A 647 16.89 10.42 5.39
N VAL A 648 17.00 9.62 6.45
CA VAL A 648 18.00 8.54 6.55
C VAL A 648 17.95 7.64 5.33
N GLN A 649 16.75 7.19 4.96
CA GLN A 649 16.56 6.25 3.86
C GLN A 649 16.87 6.87 2.49
N LEU A 650 16.55 8.13 2.27
CA LEU A 650 16.87 8.87 1.05
C LEU A 650 18.36 9.20 0.98
N ARG A 651 19.03 9.54 2.10
CA ARG A 651 20.49 9.69 2.18
C ARG A 651 21.20 8.39 1.83
N VAL A 652 20.72 7.25 2.34
CA VAL A 652 21.24 5.92 1.96
C VAL A 652 20.99 5.64 0.48
N GLY A 653 19.79 5.95 -0.03
CA GLY A 653 19.46 5.83 -1.46
C GLY A 653 20.35 6.69 -2.35
N ALA A 654 20.65 7.93 -1.93
CA ALA A 654 21.56 8.84 -2.62
C ALA A 654 22.99 8.29 -2.63
N ARG A 655 23.49 7.80 -1.49
CA ARG A 655 24.81 7.14 -1.39
C ARG A 655 24.90 5.92 -2.29
N ALA A 656 23.89 5.04 -2.26
CA ALA A 656 23.85 3.82 -3.06
C ALA A 656 23.72 4.10 -4.56
N GLY A 657 22.93 5.11 -4.93
CA GLY A 657 22.70 5.56 -6.30
C GLY A 657 23.77 6.50 -6.84
N LYS A 658 24.71 6.96 -5.99
CA LYS A 658 25.68 8.03 -6.30
C LYS A 658 25.00 9.31 -6.79
N SER A 659 23.85 9.62 -6.20
CA SER A 659 23.09 10.82 -6.53
C SER A 659 23.83 12.08 -6.04
N PRO A 660 23.89 13.15 -6.84
CA PRO A 660 24.41 14.43 -6.39
C PRO A 660 23.41 15.22 -5.55
N VAL A 661 22.13 14.81 -5.52
CA VAL A 661 21.04 15.51 -4.85
C VAL A 661 21.18 15.35 -3.33
N ARG A 662 21.22 16.47 -2.60
CA ARG A 662 21.28 16.47 -1.13
C ARG A 662 19.91 16.19 -0.52
N VAL A 663 19.91 15.68 0.71
CA VAL A 663 18.69 15.35 1.44
C VAL A 663 18.69 16.11 2.77
N LEU A 664 17.76 17.04 2.91
CA LEU A 664 17.60 17.88 4.11
C LEU A 664 16.19 17.74 4.68
N ASP A 665 16.04 18.10 5.95
CA ASP A 665 14.72 18.27 6.53
C ASP A 665 14.12 19.60 6.05
N PHE A 666 12.80 19.63 5.93
CA PHE A 666 12.06 20.86 5.62
C PHE A 666 12.36 21.98 6.60
N SER A 667 12.54 21.67 7.89
CA SER A 667 12.79 22.66 8.94
C SER A 667 14.15 23.33 8.82
N ASP A 668 15.15 22.67 8.20
CA ASP A 668 16.48 23.25 7.95
C ASP A 668 16.35 24.53 7.12
N ILE A 669 15.62 24.46 6.00
CA ILE A 669 15.39 25.59 5.10
C ILE A 669 14.57 26.69 5.79
N VAL A 670 13.60 26.31 6.63
CA VAL A 670 12.74 27.26 7.35
C VAL A 670 13.55 28.07 8.36
N VAL A 671 14.34 27.41 9.23
CA VAL A 671 15.08 28.14 10.27
C VAL A 671 16.27 28.89 9.72
N GLU A 672 16.90 28.40 8.65
CA GLU A 672 17.91 29.16 7.94
C GLU A 672 17.32 30.47 7.39
N ALA A 673 16.11 30.44 6.81
CA ALA A 673 15.41 31.65 6.39
C ALA A 673 15.07 32.59 7.57
N LEU A 674 14.88 32.06 8.78
CA LEU A 674 14.65 32.83 10.02
C LEU A 674 15.93 33.41 10.64
N GLY A 675 17.10 33.08 10.10
CA GLY A 675 18.40 33.59 10.52
C GLY A 675 19.18 32.68 11.47
N TYR A 676 18.77 31.42 11.64
CA TYR A 676 19.51 30.43 12.42
C TYR A 676 20.58 29.76 11.55
N GLU A 677 21.69 29.34 12.16
CA GLU A 677 22.68 28.51 11.47
C GLU A 677 22.24 27.05 11.47
N VAL A 678 22.31 26.41 10.31
CA VAL A 678 22.02 24.99 10.14
C VAL A 678 23.28 24.28 9.65
N VAL A 679 23.58 23.13 10.26
CA VAL A 679 24.67 22.25 9.87
C VAL A 679 24.06 21.01 9.23
N ASP A 680 24.45 20.70 7.99
CA ASP A 680 24.01 19.48 7.30
C ASP A 680 24.47 18.24 8.10
N PRO A 681 23.53 17.45 8.67
CA PRO A 681 23.88 16.36 9.57
C PRO A 681 24.21 15.07 8.82
N THR A 682 24.19 15.07 7.47
CA THR A 682 24.22 13.85 6.63
C THR A 682 25.34 12.89 7.01
N HIS A 683 26.57 13.36 7.20
CA HIS A 683 27.70 12.49 7.54
C HIS A 683 27.53 11.85 8.92
N THR A 684 27.22 12.65 9.94
CA THR A 684 27.04 12.17 11.32
C THR A 684 25.87 11.19 11.44
N VAL A 685 24.78 11.46 10.72
CA VAL A 685 23.61 10.60 10.67
C VAL A 685 23.94 9.27 10.00
N LEU A 686 24.62 9.29 8.86
CA LEU A 686 25.00 8.07 8.15
C LEU A 686 25.95 7.22 8.98
N ASP A 687 26.89 7.82 9.71
CA ASP A 687 27.78 7.10 10.63
C ASP A 687 27.00 6.43 11.77
N ALA A 688 26.04 7.15 12.37
CA ALA A 688 25.17 6.60 13.41
C ALA A 688 24.28 5.46 12.85
N TRP A 689 23.80 5.60 11.61
CA TRP A 689 22.99 4.58 10.96
C TRP A 689 23.80 3.37 10.52
N ASP A 690 25.04 3.54 10.07
CA ASP A 690 25.89 2.42 9.66
C ASP A 690 26.14 1.47 10.84
N VAL A 691 26.28 1.97 12.07
CA VAL A 691 26.31 1.13 13.29
C VAL A 691 25.07 0.25 13.40
N PHE A 692 23.89 0.85 13.20
CA PHE A 692 22.61 0.13 13.28
C PHE A 692 22.39 -0.83 12.11
N GLY A 693 22.76 -0.41 10.90
CA GLY A 693 22.69 -1.18 9.67
C GLY A 693 23.58 -2.40 9.71
N THR A 694 24.84 -2.27 10.16
CA THR A 694 25.74 -3.41 10.34
C THR A 694 25.21 -4.38 11.38
N ALA A 695 24.60 -3.90 12.47
CA ALA A 695 23.96 -4.78 13.44
C ALA A 695 22.79 -5.58 12.85
N ILE A 696 21.94 -4.93 12.02
CA ILE A 696 20.89 -5.62 11.26
C ILE A 696 21.50 -6.67 10.32
N ASP A 697 22.54 -6.31 9.56
CA ASP A 697 23.18 -7.19 8.60
C ASP A 697 23.78 -8.44 9.26
N ILE A 698 24.42 -8.27 10.42
CA ILE A 698 24.92 -9.39 11.25
C ILE A 698 23.79 -10.35 11.63
N MET A 699 22.58 -9.83 11.88
CA MET A 699 21.45 -10.66 12.28
C MET A 699 20.69 -11.32 11.13
N THR A 700 21.05 -11.03 9.88
CA THR A 700 20.54 -11.80 8.74
C THR A 700 21.04 -13.24 8.80
N VAL A 701 20.39 -14.15 8.08
CA VAL A 701 20.83 -15.56 8.00
C VAL A 701 22.28 -15.67 7.53
N ASP A 702 22.65 -14.87 6.52
CA ASP A 702 24.02 -14.84 5.99
C ASP A 702 25.01 -14.20 6.99
N GLY A 703 24.60 -13.14 7.68
CA GLY A 703 25.40 -12.50 8.73
C GLY A 703 25.69 -13.46 9.88
N MET A 704 24.65 -14.13 10.41
CA MET A 704 24.80 -15.12 11.47
C MET A 704 25.64 -16.31 11.02
N ALA A 705 25.46 -16.80 9.79
CA ALA A 705 26.28 -17.87 9.25
C ALA A 705 27.77 -17.48 9.16
N LYS A 706 28.08 -16.24 8.76
CA LYS A 706 29.45 -15.71 8.78
C LYS A 706 30.00 -15.66 10.20
N MET A 707 29.26 -15.12 11.15
CA MET A 707 29.65 -15.07 12.57
C MET A 707 29.91 -16.48 13.12
N MET A 708 28.98 -17.42 12.92
CA MET A 708 29.12 -18.80 13.35
C MET A 708 30.33 -19.50 12.72
N THR A 709 30.63 -19.21 11.44
CA THR A 709 31.81 -19.76 10.77
C THR A 709 33.10 -19.25 11.43
N ARG A 710 33.15 -17.97 11.80
CA ARG A 710 34.28 -17.36 12.52
C ARG A 710 34.42 -17.86 13.97
N MET A 711 33.35 -18.44 14.52
CA MET A 711 33.28 -19.03 15.88
C MET A 711 33.26 -20.57 15.88
N MET A 712 33.57 -21.21 14.75
CA MET A 712 33.44 -22.67 14.63
C MET A 712 34.27 -23.46 15.67
N PRO A 713 35.52 -23.07 16.02
CA PRO A 713 36.27 -23.71 17.08
C PRO A 713 35.58 -23.66 18.45
N GLU A 714 35.05 -22.49 18.82
CA GLU A 714 34.35 -22.23 20.08
C GLU A 714 33.02 -22.99 20.12
N LEU A 715 32.28 -23.00 19.00
CA LEU A 715 31.06 -23.81 18.83
C LEU A 715 31.35 -25.29 19.06
N MET A 716 32.41 -25.84 18.46
CA MET A 716 32.80 -27.24 18.68
C MET A 716 33.27 -27.51 20.11
N ALA A 717 33.91 -26.55 20.76
CA ALA A 717 34.38 -26.67 22.13
C ALA A 717 33.21 -26.71 23.14
N ALA A 718 32.18 -25.90 22.90
CA ALA A 718 31.00 -25.74 23.75
C ALA A 718 29.96 -26.87 23.60
N MET A 719 30.03 -27.71 22.55
CA MET A 719 29.08 -28.81 22.34
C MET A 719 29.10 -29.85 23.48
N PRO A 720 27.94 -30.49 23.78
CA PRO A 720 27.88 -31.61 24.71
C PRO A 720 28.84 -32.76 24.30
N GLY A 721 29.38 -33.47 25.29
CA GLY A 721 30.46 -34.44 25.07
C GLY A 721 30.16 -35.56 24.05
N SER A 722 28.90 -36.02 23.97
CA SER A 722 28.46 -37.00 22.97
C SER A 722 28.53 -36.44 21.54
N MET A 723 28.05 -35.21 21.35
CA MET A 723 28.04 -34.52 20.06
C MET A 723 29.45 -34.12 19.63
N LYS A 724 30.29 -33.68 20.57
CA LYS A 724 31.71 -33.37 20.32
C LYS A 724 32.48 -34.57 19.78
N ARG A 725 32.26 -35.77 20.34
CA ARG A 725 32.86 -37.03 19.84
C ARG A 725 32.35 -37.41 18.45
N MET A 726 31.04 -37.31 18.23
CA MET A 726 30.42 -37.56 16.93
C MET A 726 30.97 -36.63 15.84
N MET A 727 31.05 -35.33 16.13
CA MET A 727 31.59 -34.33 15.20
C MET A 727 33.09 -34.53 14.93
N GLY A 728 33.86 -34.93 15.95
CA GLY A 728 35.25 -35.33 15.78
C GLY A 728 35.42 -36.53 14.84
N MET A 729 34.55 -37.53 14.96
CA MET A 729 34.52 -38.69 14.07
C MET A 729 34.19 -38.29 12.62
N ILE A 730 33.15 -37.47 12.42
CA ILE A 730 32.73 -36.98 11.10
C ILE A 730 33.85 -36.15 10.43
N LYS A 731 34.58 -35.33 11.20
CA LYS A 731 35.74 -34.57 10.72
C LYS A 731 36.86 -35.48 10.23
N GLY A 732 37.04 -36.67 10.82
CA GLY A 732 38.04 -37.66 10.42
C GLY A 732 37.66 -38.54 9.22
N MET A 733 36.39 -38.56 8.79
CA MET A 733 35.91 -39.45 7.72
C MET A 733 36.30 -38.97 6.31
N PRO A 734 36.49 -39.87 5.32
CA PRO A 734 36.66 -39.52 3.91
C PRO A 734 35.46 -38.74 3.33
N ALA A 735 35.71 -37.85 2.37
CA ALA A 735 34.70 -36.93 1.84
C ALA A 735 33.42 -37.61 1.32
N PHE A 736 33.55 -38.76 0.65
CA PHE A 736 32.41 -39.50 0.09
C PHE A 736 31.47 -40.08 1.16
N MET A 737 31.96 -40.38 2.37
CA MET A 737 31.12 -40.80 3.50
C MET A 737 30.64 -39.61 4.35
N ARG A 738 31.41 -38.52 4.39
CA ARG A 738 31.07 -37.31 5.13
C ARG A 738 29.86 -36.59 4.54
N HIS A 739 29.76 -36.51 3.21
CA HIS A 739 28.73 -35.72 2.54
C HIS A 739 27.29 -36.21 2.80
N PRO A 740 26.99 -37.52 2.77
CA PRO A 740 25.68 -38.04 3.20
C PRO A 740 25.35 -37.75 4.66
N MET A 741 26.32 -37.87 5.58
CA MET A 741 26.11 -37.55 7.00
C MET A 741 25.82 -36.06 7.22
N LEU A 742 26.53 -35.17 6.53
CA LEU A 742 26.27 -33.72 6.62
C LEU A 742 24.85 -33.37 6.13
N LYS A 743 24.33 -34.02 5.09
CA LYS A 743 22.93 -33.84 4.65
C LYS A 743 21.89 -34.31 5.67
N VAL A 744 22.20 -35.34 6.45
CA VAL A 744 21.34 -35.78 7.56
C VAL A 744 21.40 -34.75 8.70
N MET A 745 22.60 -34.27 9.02
CA MET A 745 22.80 -33.24 10.03
C MET A 745 22.11 -31.92 9.68
N GLU A 746 22.13 -31.51 8.41
CA GLU A 746 21.44 -30.32 7.90
C GLU A 746 19.94 -30.31 8.29
N LYS A 747 19.28 -31.47 8.27
CA LYS A 747 17.88 -31.61 8.70
C LYS A 747 17.69 -31.67 10.21
N MET A 748 18.70 -32.14 10.96
CA MET A 748 18.62 -32.30 12.41
C MET A 748 19.01 -31.03 13.18
N ILE A 749 19.96 -30.25 12.65
CA ILE A 749 20.51 -29.05 13.29
C ILE A 749 19.42 -28.04 13.67
N PRO A 750 18.42 -27.72 12.80
CA PRO A 750 17.34 -26.80 13.17
C PRO A 750 16.52 -27.24 14.38
N MET A 751 16.37 -28.56 14.60
CA MET A 751 15.66 -29.09 15.77
C MET A 751 16.55 -29.14 17.03
N LEU A 752 17.86 -29.35 16.86
CA LEU A 752 18.80 -29.52 17.97
C LEU A 752 19.34 -28.19 18.50
N MET A 753 19.67 -27.25 17.63
CA MET A 753 20.29 -25.97 18.01
C MET A 753 19.47 -25.15 19.01
N PRO A 754 18.13 -25.04 18.91
CA PRO A 754 17.32 -24.34 19.92
C PRO A 754 17.48 -24.91 21.34
N ARG A 755 17.74 -26.22 21.46
CA ARG A 755 17.92 -26.91 22.75
C ARG A 755 19.36 -26.83 23.25
N LEU A 756 20.33 -26.80 22.35
CA LEU A 756 21.75 -26.83 22.69
C LEU A 756 22.31 -25.43 22.96
N LEU A 757 21.92 -24.45 22.13
CA LEU A 757 22.50 -23.13 22.16
C LEU A 757 22.38 -22.44 23.53
N PRO A 758 21.27 -22.52 24.29
CA PRO A 758 21.18 -21.89 25.61
C PRO A 758 22.28 -22.36 26.58
N SER A 759 22.67 -23.64 26.52
CA SER A 759 23.75 -24.19 27.34
C SER A 759 25.15 -23.80 26.85
N MET A 760 25.28 -23.51 25.55
CA MET A 760 26.54 -23.15 24.90
C MET A 760 26.80 -21.64 24.95
N LEU A 761 25.74 -20.82 24.99
CA LEU A 761 25.80 -19.37 24.85
C LEU A 761 26.82 -18.73 25.82
N PRO A 762 26.86 -19.06 27.13
CA PRO A 762 27.84 -18.46 28.04
C PRO A 762 29.30 -18.66 27.61
N ALA A 763 29.64 -19.81 26.99
CA ALA A 763 30.98 -20.07 26.49
C ALA A 763 31.27 -19.37 25.15
N LEU A 764 30.24 -19.05 24.38
CA LEU A 764 30.33 -18.39 23.08
C LEU A 764 30.34 -16.86 23.20
N MET A 765 29.71 -16.31 24.24
CA MET A 765 29.53 -14.86 24.43
C MET A 765 30.84 -14.06 24.33
N PRO A 766 31.97 -14.45 24.95
CA PRO A 766 33.21 -13.66 24.85
C PRO A 766 33.67 -13.47 23.40
N ARG A 767 33.68 -14.55 22.62
CA ARG A 767 34.08 -14.49 21.21
C ARG A 767 33.04 -13.78 20.34
N ALA A 768 31.75 -13.96 20.62
CA ALA A 768 30.69 -13.25 19.92
C ALA A 768 30.85 -11.72 20.07
N LEU A 769 31.08 -11.25 21.30
CA LEU A 769 31.29 -9.83 21.61
C LEU A 769 32.57 -9.27 20.98
N GLU A 770 33.65 -10.06 20.93
CA GLU A 770 34.89 -9.67 20.26
C GLU A 770 34.66 -9.45 18.75
N LEU A 771 34.13 -10.46 18.06
CA LEU A 771 33.82 -10.39 16.63
C LEU A 771 32.89 -9.23 16.31
N MET A 772 31.94 -8.97 17.18
CA MET A 772 31.03 -7.86 17.06
C MET A 772 31.68 -6.48 17.14
N ASN A 773 32.65 -6.32 18.03
CA ASN A 773 33.44 -5.08 18.08
C ASN A 773 34.31 -4.92 16.84
N GLU A 774 34.76 -6.03 16.22
CA GLU A 774 35.50 -5.99 14.96
C GLU A 774 34.60 -5.57 13.79
N GLU A 775 33.34 -6.05 13.74
CA GLU A 775 32.39 -5.69 12.69
C GLU A 775 31.84 -4.25 12.87
N ILE A 776 31.71 -3.77 14.10
CA ILE A 776 31.18 -2.43 14.43
C ILE A 776 32.20 -1.64 15.27
N PRO A 777 33.28 -1.13 14.66
CA PRO A 777 34.37 -0.49 15.41
C PRO A 777 33.95 0.82 16.09
N ASN A 778 32.96 1.54 15.51
CA ASN A 778 32.49 2.83 15.98
C ASN A 778 31.27 2.74 16.91
N MET A 779 31.03 1.58 17.54
CA MET A 779 29.89 1.39 18.43
C MET A 779 29.93 2.35 19.63
N PRO A 780 28.86 3.12 19.91
CA PRO A 780 28.80 4.01 21.07
C PRO A 780 29.01 3.26 22.39
N PRO A 781 29.68 3.85 23.40
CA PRO A 781 29.95 3.19 24.68
C PRO A 781 28.70 2.68 25.40
N ALA A 782 27.62 3.46 25.38
CA ALA A 782 26.33 3.06 25.97
C ALA A 782 25.75 1.82 25.28
N MET A 783 25.79 1.77 23.94
CA MET A 783 25.34 0.61 23.16
C MET A 783 26.21 -0.62 23.46
N LYS A 784 27.53 -0.45 23.51
CA LYS A 784 28.49 -1.54 23.80
C LYS A 784 28.27 -2.17 25.18
N ALA A 785 27.95 -1.35 26.18
CA ALA A 785 27.67 -1.83 27.54
C ALA A 785 26.40 -2.68 27.63
N MET A 786 25.37 -2.37 26.82
CA MET A 786 24.11 -3.11 26.81
C MET A 786 24.16 -4.40 25.98
N PHE A 787 25.12 -4.49 25.06
CA PHE A 787 25.16 -5.53 24.04
C PHE A 787 25.12 -6.98 24.59
N PRO A 788 25.86 -7.35 25.65
CA PRO A 788 25.85 -8.73 26.15
C PRO A 788 24.47 -9.21 26.57
N GLU A 789 23.70 -8.37 27.26
CA GLU A 789 22.36 -8.73 27.73
C GLU A 789 21.34 -8.69 26.58
N MET A 790 21.43 -7.67 25.71
CA MET A 790 20.58 -7.57 24.51
C MET A 790 20.74 -8.82 23.63
N LEU A 791 21.99 -9.25 23.35
CA LEU A 791 22.25 -10.42 22.52
C LEU A 791 21.64 -11.68 23.13
N SER A 792 21.73 -11.86 24.45
CA SER A 792 21.12 -13.02 25.12
C SER A 792 19.61 -13.05 24.96
N GLU A 793 18.92 -11.91 25.11
CA GLU A 793 17.47 -11.80 24.93
C GLU A 793 17.05 -12.04 23.48
N ILE A 794 17.77 -11.44 22.53
CA ILE A 794 17.51 -11.60 21.09
C ILE A 794 17.66 -13.06 20.70
N MET A 795 18.77 -13.70 21.09
CA MET A 795 19.01 -15.12 20.81
C MET A 795 17.91 -16.00 21.43
N ALA A 796 17.42 -15.67 22.63
CA ALA A 796 16.30 -16.39 23.23
C ALA A 796 14.98 -16.21 22.47
N SER A 797 14.80 -15.11 21.72
CA SER A 797 13.57 -14.84 20.94
C SER A 797 13.59 -15.38 19.51
N ILE A 798 14.77 -15.48 18.88
CA ILE A 798 14.89 -15.87 17.46
C ILE A 798 15.24 -17.35 17.26
N MET A 799 15.67 -18.03 18.32
CA MET A 799 16.12 -19.43 18.27
C MET A 799 15.08 -20.50 18.67
N PRO A 800 14.02 -20.26 19.47
CA PRO A 800 12.97 -21.25 19.71
C PRO A 800 12.23 -21.61 18.42
#